data_AF-A0A1G0YLF1-F1
#
_entry.id   AF-A0A1G0YLF1-F1
#
_cell.length_a   1.000
_cell.length_b   1.000
_cell.length_c   1.000
_cell.angle_alpha   90.00
_cell.angle_beta   90.00
_cell.angle_gamma   90.00
#
_symmetry.space_group_name_H-M   'P 1'
#
loop_
_entity.id
_entity.type
_entity.pdbx_description
1 polymer ?
#
loop_
_entity_poly.entity_id
_entity_poly.type
_entity_poly.pdbx_seq_one_letter_code
_entity_poly.pdbx_strand_id
1 'polypeptide(L)'
;MSKKVIFAVLCLSLFSCLYAETYFVSVNGSDSSSGLKEEEAFKTINYAVKKVKPGDMVTVLPGIFRETIQINTGGDDAKAVIIKAKFKDKTVLDGGICLKEFKKISNRKEVYEYNFPSELPLELKETDTNIYYSPQIGIYEVEKNLSSFFYDKDTNKLYIHTSDAKDPEYHTLQAFFHDYGIKITGVNNVTIDGFVLKAYSQRGIFLYNTNNCTVKNCRIYDCGSGIIGINAKNTLLEDNKLYYNGLNKPFGDDSAHISFSKDNANTTVRRCTALYGGHHGIRFYGSMPPQKLVFENNLLDGNRLGGIWFKSGSAIPNTVAKSNICIGLDDPTSSSTILLNGAEKYFNTKICTNNTEYPEAKIRQVCLAGTGDLFIKPKTLNEAKFVDPYYYDYRLQSDSPYRKKVEGKDAGAFQYNNDVFFVKQDGSDENDGTCIVKAWKTIAHACKNARAGDTVYIMEGTYNESIIPEKSGQSGKPIIFRARKYKEADNPFTGDGKGREMFKINGEKTKVGVKGIVINNLSNMEFEGFEVSDLPQSGCMINNSADIKVKKCVFAKNRANGLEINGGSNIEIDRNTFWNNNGWQIFVSGSAKNIDVRSNLICINSSSKGMVNISSETVVSASFDYNCYYPAKGILNCRFQTGNFIYDELSLWQRKTGTDLNSFICNDPLLVNPVSGDYRPEFGSPLIRRGEFSLGIGVGDDLNFVPKEKVKEVCFIEDIRVNCLSSTTATVTWWTPQILSASSVYWGDTPALENKIDIKHDNSIFHHIPITGLKPGTNYYFRVESYAPYHEYHSNKELTEQDLKKEREFFSAPVMMFTTFKKASSPRTFYVSPTGNNNANGLSKKTAWKTLGKASNNAEPGDTVIFMEGVYYDKLEPLSSGTKDMPVTFKVEKPGTVIFRGDSSAKEAACVRLVGTDYIIFDGIIFQVGTSIAPQVKLLNASDVTFKRCHFDAYSWGYILNLTAIDCGNLTFEDSIICNSQGYPMYISNSSSMILTFKNCNIGIDALPMCFPKCKKIIIRNCIISSISKQKCVIFPILALTDVSCMDSDYNMFWFMPYDKDHFIGAMHPANNFWLIHYEKEKSTRWYGLEQWQKTGNDLHSFSVVDVKLNRYNPSPFNPVFTYQDFIPAMDSLGLGKGENGTDIGIRPYGELKRNDHGVNTMEKK
;
A
#
# COMPACT_ATOMS: atom_id res chain seq x y z
N MET A 1 65.54 27.58 -31.55
CA MET A 1 64.13 27.17 -31.77
C MET A 1 63.30 28.42 -32.00
N SER A 2 62.59 28.52 -33.12
CA SER A 2 61.95 29.76 -33.55
C SER A 2 60.67 30.05 -32.76
N LYS A 3 60.36 31.35 -32.59
CA LYS A 3 59.11 31.85 -31.95
C LYS A 3 57.83 31.24 -32.53
N LYS A 4 57.88 30.64 -33.73
CA LYS A 4 56.76 29.92 -34.37
C LYS A 4 56.44 28.57 -33.69
N VAL A 5 57.40 27.92 -33.03
CA VAL A 5 57.16 26.64 -32.32
C VAL A 5 56.52 26.88 -30.95
N ILE A 6 56.87 27.97 -30.26
CA ILE A 6 56.27 28.34 -28.98
C ILE A 6 54.82 28.84 -29.18
N PHE A 7 54.54 29.57 -30.27
CA PHE A 7 53.17 30.00 -30.59
C PHE A 7 52.28 28.83 -31.07
N ALA A 8 52.83 27.86 -31.81
CA ALA A 8 52.10 26.66 -32.20
C ALA A 8 51.78 25.75 -30.99
N VAL A 9 52.71 25.61 -30.04
CA VAL A 9 52.47 24.83 -28.80
C VAL A 9 51.52 25.56 -27.85
N LEU A 10 51.57 26.91 -27.73
CA LEU A 10 50.59 27.67 -26.95
C LEU A 10 49.19 27.69 -27.58
N CYS A 11 49.07 27.75 -28.92
CA CYS A 11 47.77 27.70 -29.60
C CYS A 11 47.16 26.29 -29.63
N LEU A 12 47.96 25.21 -29.61
CA LEU A 12 47.46 23.84 -29.46
C LEU A 12 47.03 23.50 -28.03
N SER A 13 47.52 24.22 -27.01
CA SER A 13 47.03 24.11 -25.62
C SER A 13 45.80 24.98 -25.31
N LEU A 14 45.36 25.84 -26.24
CA LEU A 14 44.23 26.77 -26.05
C LEU A 14 42.98 26.39 -26.87
N PHE A 15 42.98 25.25 -27.56
CA PHE A 15 41.85 24.75 -28.38
C PHE A 15 41.25 23.42 -27.87
N SER A 16 41.21 23.22 -26.57
CA SER A 16 40.29 22.26 -25.94
C SER A 16 39.29 22.98 -25.05
N CYS A 17 38.56 23.94 -25.60
CA CYS A 17 37.19 24.18 -25.14
C CYS A 17 36.40 22.91 -25.48
N LEU A 18 36.40 21.91 -24.60
CA LEU A 18 35.44 20.81 -24.67
C LEU A 18 34.05 21.43 -24.55
N TYR A 19 33.38 21.58 -25.70
CA TYR A 19 31.95 21.91 -25.75
C TYR A 19 31.19 20.78 -25.04
N ALA A 20 30.21 21.16 -24.24
CA ALA A 20 29.25 20.21 -23.68
C ALA A 20 28.45 19.59 -24.84
N GLU A 21 28.45 18.26 -24.93
CA GLU A 21 27.69 17.55 -25.95
C GLU A 21 26.23 17.36 -25.51
N THR A 22 25.31 17.32 -26.47
CA THR A 22 23.91 16.94 -26.21
C THR A 22 23.59 15.65 -26.96
N TYR A 23 23.25 14.60 -26.22
CA TYR A 23 22.80 13.33 -26.75
C TYR A 23 21.27 13.24 -26.75
N PHE A 24 20.69 12.65 -27.78
CA PHE A 24 19.26 12.42 -27.94
C PHE A 24 18.92 10.94 -27.80
N VAL A 25 17.78 10.63 -27.20
CA VAL A 25 17.27 9.27 -27.00
C VAL A 25 15.81 9.16 -27.45
N SER A 26 15.48 8.10 -28.19
CA SER A 26 14.13 7.85 -28.74
C SER A 26 13.78 6.37 -28.70
N VAL A 27 12.51 6.05 -28.45
CA VAL A 27 12.01 4.65 -28.51
C VAL A 27 12.22 3.99 -29.88
N ASN A 28 12.31 4.80 -30.95
CA ASN A 28 12.56 4.36 -32.32
C ASN A 28 14.04 4.53 -32.75
N GLY A 29 14.91 4.94 -31.83
CA GLY A 29 16.32 5.16 -32.10
C GLY A 29 17.14 3.86 -32.22
N SER A 30 18.46 4.01 -32.36
CA SER A 30 19.42 2.91 -32.34
C SER A 30 20.65 3.25 -31.52
N ASP A 31 21.07 2.35 -30.61
CA ASP A 31 22.30 2.53 -29.82
C ASP A 31 23.59 2.43 -30.66
N SER A 32 23.47 2.06 -31.95
CA SER A 32 24.55 2.13 -32.93
C SER A 32 24.69 3.51 -33.59
N SER A 33 23.74 4.42 -33.41
CA SER A 33 23.76 5.77 -33.99
C SER A 33 24.73 6.71 -33.26
N SER A 34 24.88 7.95 -33.73
CA SER A 34 25.74 8.95 -33.07
C SER A 34 25.14 9.51 -31.77
N GLY A 35 23.81 9.58 -31.70
CA GLY A 35 23.07 10.24 -30.62
C GLY A 35 23.12 11.77 -30.66
N LEU A 36 23.83 12.40 -31.61
CA LEU A 36 24.06 13.86 -31.59
C LEU A 36 22.92 14.69 -32.20
N LYS A 37 21.92 14.03 -32.80
CA LYS A 37 20.73 14.65 -33.41
C LYS A 37 19.47 13.85 -33.14
N GLU A 38 18.34 14.54 -33.30
CA GLU A 38 16.96 14.03 -33.43
C GLU A 38 16.84 12.62 -34.02
N GLU A 39 17.11 12.61 -35.31
CA GLU A 39 17.03 11.53 -36.28
C GLU A 39 18.09 10.44 -36.07
N GLU A 40 19.16 10.73 -35.32
CA GLU A 40 20.25 9.81 -35.00
C GLU A 40 20.25 9.44 -33.51
N ALA A 41 19.11 9.61 -32.82
CA ALA A 41 18.98 9.34 -31.40
C ALA A 41 19.36 7.89 -31.03
N PHE A 42 19.94 7.73 -29.84
CA PHE A 42 20.10 6.43 -29.22
C PHE A 42 18.74 5.78 -28.92
N LYS A 43 18.72 4.46 -28.77
CA LYS A 43 17.51 3.71 -28.43
C LYS A 43 17.24 3.72 -26.93
N THR A 44 18.29 3.61 -26.11
CA THR A 44 18.15 3.46 -24.66
C THR A 44 18.79 4.61 -23.89
N ILE A 45 18.17 4.99 -22.77
CA ILE A 45 18.70 6.03 -21.89
C ILE A 45 19.95 5.50 -21.18
N ASN A 46 19.96 4.22 -20.79
CA ASN A 46 21.15 3.58 -20.21
C ASN A 46 22.39 3.64 -21.11
N TYR A 47 22.22 3.55 -22.43
CA TYR A 47 23.35 3.70 -23.35
C TYR A 47 23.86 5.14 -23.36
N ALA A 48 22.96 6.13 -23.42
CA ALA A 48 23.31 7.54 -23.41
C ALA A 48 24.07 7.96 -22.13
N VAL A 49 23.56 7.59 -20.95
CA VAL A 49 24.18 7.98 -19.65
C VAL A 49 25.53 7.31 -19.40
N LYS A 50 25.90 6.29 -20.17
CA LYS A 50 27.26 5.71 -20.14
C LYS A 50 28.28 6.48 -20.98
N LYS A 51 27.82 7.37 -21.88
CA LYS A 51 28.66 8.15 -22.80
C LYS A 51 28.97 9.55 -22.30
N VAL A 52 28.10 10.10 -21.43
CA VAL A 52 28.22 11.48 -20.93
C VAL A 52 29.53 11.71 -20.17
N LYS A 53 30.05 12.92 -20.33
CA LYS A 53 31.16 13.52 -19.60
C LYS A 53 30.65 14.72 -18.78
N PRO A 54 31.44 15.24 -17.81
CA PRO A 54 31.08 16.46 -17.09
C PRO A 54 30.69 17.61 -18.02
N GLY A 55 29.46 18.11 -17.86
CA GLY A 55 28.87 19.19 -18.67
C GLY A 55 27.90 18.74 -19.74
N ASP A 56 27.92 17.45 -20.12
CA ASP A 56 27.06 16.93 -21.19
C ASP A 56 25.58 16.86 -20.76
N MET A 57 24.71 16.83 -21.78
CA MET A 57 23.27 16.70 -21.63
C MET A 57 22.73 15.46 -22.36
N VAL A 58 21.73 14.81 -21.76
CA VAL A 58 20.88 13.80 -22.42
C VAL A 58 19.46 14.34 -22.51
N THR A 59 18.96 14.54 -23.73
CA THR A 59 17.58 14.94 -24.03
C THR A 59 16.80 13.73 -24.53
N VAL A 60 15.82 13.28 -23.75
CA VAL A 60 15.00 12.12 -24.08
C VAL A 60 13.71 12.58 -24.75
N LEU A 61 13.42 12.04 -25.94
CA LEU A 61 12.23 12.33 -26.71
C LEU A 61 11.00 11.62 -26.12
N PRO A 62 9.76 12.07 -26.45
CA PRO A 62 8.54 11.41 -25.99
C PRO A 62 8.50 9.92 -26.29
N GLY A 63 7.99 9.15 -25.32
CA GLY A 63 7.90 7.70 -25.43
C GLY A 63 7.85 7.01 -24.07
N ILE A 64 7.55 5.71 -24.10
CA ILE A 64 7.56 4.82 -22.95
C ILE A 64 8.85 3.99 -22.99
N PHE A 65 9.71 4.18 -22.00
CA PHE A 65 10.96 3.45 -21.81
C PHE A 65 10.79 2.50 -20.62
N ARG A 66 11.09 1.22 -20.84
CA ARG A 66 10.99 0.17 -19.81
C ARG A 66 12.41 -0.28 -19.43
N GLU A 67 13.03 0.50 -18.56
CA GLU A 67 14.39 0.26 -18.09
C GLU A 67 14.60 0.83 -16.69
N THR A 68 15.59 0.28 -15.98
CA THR A 68 16.19 0.90 -14.79
C THR A 68 17.40 1.70 -15.22
N ILE A 69 17.37 3.03 -15.05
CA ILE A 69 18.48 3.91 -15.43
C ILE A 69 19.53 3.93 -14.35
N GLN A 70 20.78 3.57 -14.67
CA GLN A 70 21.90 3.61 -13.74
C GLN A 70 22.90 4.69 -14.14
N ILE A 71 23.05 5.69 -13.27
CA ILE A 71 23.97 6.83 -13.47
C ILE A 71 25.12 6.70 -12.49
N ASN A 72 26.29 6.37 -13.05
CA ASN A 72 27.56 6.21 -12.32
C ASN A 72 28.64 7.19 -12.81
N THR A 73 28.27 8.17 -13.65
CA THR A 73 29.13 9.29 -14.07
C THR A 73 28.46 10.60 -13.66
N GLY A 74 29.20 11.45 -12.96
CA GLY A 74 28.73 12.76 -12.49
C GLY A 74 29.43 13.93 -13.18
N GLY A 75 28.95 15.13 -12.88
CA GLY A 75 29.62 16.37 -13.27
C GLY A 75 30.76 16.78 -12.32
N ASP A 76 31.50 17.82 -12.70
CA ASP A 76 32.40 18.54 -11.81
C ASP A 76 31.72 19.79 -11.22
N ASP A 77 32.40 20.52 -10.33
CA ASP A 77 31.84 21.67 -9.62
C ASP A 77 31.40 22.83 -10.54
N ALA A 78 31.89 22.87 -11.78
CA ALA A 78 31.53 23.88 -12.79
C ALA A 78 30.58 23.33 -13.87
N LYS A 79 30.50 22.01 -14.05
CA LYS A 79 29.84 21.35 -15.18
C LYS A 79 29.01 20.14 -14.74
N ALA A 80 27.74 20.38 -14.42
CA ALA A 80 26.79 19.32 -14.10
C ALA A 80 26.44 18.47 -15.34
N VAL A 81 26.16 17.18 -15.13
CA VAL A 81 25.51 16.33 -16.14
C VAL A 81 24.00 16.52 -16.03
N ILE A 82 23.34 16.79 -17.16
CA ILE A 82 21.89 17.05 -17.20
C ILE A 82 21.19 15.95 -17.98
N ILE A 83 20.22 15.28 -17.36
CA ILE A 83 19.38 14.28 -18.02
C ILE A 83 17.95 14.79 -17.94
N LYS A 84 17.33 15.05 -19.09
CA LYS A 84 16.03 15.71 -19.17
C LYS A 84 15.09 15.08 -20.19
N ALA A 85 13.81 15.11 -19.89
CA ALA A 85 12.77 14.95 -20.89
C ALA A 85 12.76 16.19 -21.82
N LYS A 86 12.60 15.98 -23.13
CA LYS A 86 12.44 17.08 -24.10
C LYS A 86 11.17 17.87 -23.82
N PHE A 87 10.07 17.14 -23.63
CA PHE A 87 8.78 17.67 -23.24
C PHE A 87 8.42 17.07 -21.89
N LYS A 88 8.20 17.96 -20.91
CA LYS A 88 7.67 17.58 -19.60
C LYS A 88 6.46 16.68 -19.80
N ASP A 89 6.34 15.65 -18.98
CA ASP A 89 5.16 14.80 -18.90
C ASP A 89 4.95 13.80 -20.06
N LYS A 90 5.77 13.85 -21.12
CA LYS A 90 5.64 12.98 -22.30
C LYS A 90 6.74 11.91 -22.43
N THR A 91 7.72 11.91 -21.51
CA THR A 91 8.74 10.85 -21.40
C THR A 91 8.47 10.02 -20.16
N VAL A 92 8.06 8.77 -20.36
CA VAL A 92 7.63 7.87 -19.28
C VAL A 92 8.64 6.75 -19.10
N LEU A 93 9.20 6.65 -17.90
CA LEU A 93 9.90 5.49 -17.40
C LEU A 93 8.86 4.57 -16.73
N ASP A 94 8.52 3.45 -17.35
CA ASP A 94 7.51 2.51 -16.86
C ASP A 94 8.19 1.21 -16.42
N GLY A 95 8.21 0.95 -15.10
CA GLY A 95 8.75 -0.26 -14.51
C GLY A 95 7.86 -1.49 -14.67
N GLY A 96 6.66 -1.34 -15.27
CA GLY A 96 5.68 -2.42 -15.37
C GLY A 96 4.95 -2.54 -16.72
N ILE A 97 4.00 -3.49 -16.74
CA ILE A 97 3.14 -3.80 -17.89
C ILE A 97 1.70 -3.97 -17.38
N CYS A 98 0.75 -3.34 -18.07
CA CYS A 98 -0.68 -3.57 -17.83
C CYS A 98 -1.12 -4.91 -18.41
N LEU A 99 -1.76 -5.75 -17.61
CA LEU A 99 -2.30 -7.05 -18.00
C LEU A 99 -3.76 -6.88 -18.43
N LYS A 100 -4.15 -7.57 -19.50
CA LYS A 100 -5.49 -7.52 -20.13
C LYS A 100 -5.89 -8.91 -20.61
N GLU A 101 -7.14 -9.14 -21.00
CA GLU A 101 -7.59 -10.38 -21.66
C GLU A 101 -7.40 -11.66 -20.81
N PHE A 102 -7.78 -11.58 -19.52
CA PHE A 102 -7.81 -12.74 -18.63
C PHE A 102 -8.90 -13.74 -19.04
N LYS A 103 -8.71 -15.03 -18.71
CA LYS A 103 -9.70 -16.08 -18.95
C LYS A 103 -10.11 -16.74 -17.63
N LYS A 104 -11.41 -16.81 -17.37
CA LYS A 104 -11.93 -17.52 -16.19
C LYS A 104 -11.69 -19.03 -16.29
N ILE A 105 -11.30 -19.65 -15.18
CA ILE A 105 -11.14 -21.11 -15.09
C ILE A 105 -12.47 -21.75 -14.72
N SER A 106 -12.93 -22.72 -15.51
CA SER A 106 -14.29 -23.28 -15.41
C SER A 106 -14.56 -24.09 -14.14
N ASN A 107 -13.54 -24.66 -13.50
CA ASN A 107 -13.67 -25.51 -12.31
C ASN A 107 -13.12 -24.88 -11.01
N ARG A 108 -13.00 -23.55 -10.98
CA ARG A 108 -12.47 -22.79 -9.84
C ARG A 108 -13.34 -21.57 -9.55
N LYS A 109 -13.45 -21.19 -8.27
CA LYS A 109 -14.22 -20.03 -7.81
C LYS A 109 -13.43 -18.74 -8.05
N GLU A 110 -13.91 -17.91 -8.97
CA GLU A 110 -13.36 -16.58 -9.27
C GLU A 110 -11.84 -16.51 -9.51
N VAL A 111 -11.27 -17.58 -10.08
CA VAL A 111 -9.87 -17.64 -10.52
C VAL A 111 -9.77 -17.43 -12.03
N TYR A 112 -8.85 -16.56 -12.42
CA TYR A 112 -8.60 -16.20 -13.81
C TYR A 112 -7.15 -16.49 -14.19
N GLU A 113 -6.93 -16.96 -15.42
CA GLU A 113 -5.62 -17.22 -15.99
C GLU A 113 -5.24 -16.21 -17.07
N TYR A 114 -3.95 -15.93 -17.18
CA TYR A 114 -3.35 -15.11 -18.24
C TYR A 114 -2.10 -15.80 -18.76
N ASN A 115 -1.95 -15.86 -20.09
CA ASN A 115 -0.75 -16.38 -20.74
C ASN A 115 0.36 -15.35 -20.56
N PHE A 116 1.35 -15.65 -19.72
CA PHE A 116 2.34 -14.68 -19.28
C PHE A 116 3.71 -15.06 -19.88
N PRO A 117 4.11 -14.44 -21.00
CA PRO A 117 5.28 -14.87 -21.78
C PRO A 117 6.64 -14.52 -21.15
N SER A 118 6.66 -13.85 -19.99
CA SER A 118 7.84 -13.28 -19.34
C SER A 118 8.12 -13.86 -17.95
N GLU A 119 9.29 -13.52 -17.40
CA GLU A 119 9.74 -13.87 -16.05
C GLU A 119 8.75 -13.45 -14.94
N LEU A 120 8.82 -14.09 -13.77
CA LEU A 120 7.96 -13.78 -12.60
C LEU A 120 8.00 -12.27 -12.26
N PRO A 121 6.85 -11.58 -12.18
CA PRO A 121 6.83 -10.18 -11.77
C PRO A 121 7.30 -10.01 -10.33
N LEU A 122 8.00 -8.92 -10.04
CA LEU A 122 8.44 -8.55 -8.70
C LEU A 122 7.23 -8.23 -7.79
N GLU A 123 6.23 -7.56 -8.37
CA GLU A 123 4.99 -7.19 -7.70
C GLU A 123 3.85 -7.20 -8.72
N LEU A 124 2.62 -7.44 -8.23
CA LEU A 124 1.40 -7.30 -9.02
C LEU A 124 0.45 -6.37 -8.27
N LYS A 125 -0.09 -5.36 -8.95
CA LYS A 125 -0.97 -4.35 -8.37
C LYS A 125 -2.25 -4.19 -9.18
N GLU A 126 -3.38 -4.26 -8.50
CA GLU A 126 -4.66 -3.73 -8.98
C GLU A 126 -4.66 -2.22 -8.76
N THR A 127 -4.33 -1.49 -9.81
CA THR A 127 -4.01 -0.06 -9.74
C THR A 127 -5.24 0.80 -9.46
N ASP A 128 -6.42 0.42 -9.95
CA ASP A 128 -7.71 1.07 -9.71
C ASP A 128 -8.11 1.06 -8.23
N THR A 129 -7.92 -0.06 -7.52
CA THR A 129 -8.21 -0.19 -6.09
C THR A 129 -7.01 0.06 -5.17
N ASN A 130 -5.81 0.27 -5.72
CA ASN A 130 -4.53 0.35 -5.01
C ASN A 130 -4.09 -0.93 -4.29
N ILE A 131 -4.65 -2.07 -4.63
CA ILE A 131 -4.37 -3.30 -3.91
C ILE A 131 -3.22 -4.06 -4.57
N TYR A 132 -2.15 -4.25 -3.80
CA TYR A 132 -1.08 -5.17 -4.18
C TYR A 132 -1.51 -6.60 -3.89
N TYR A 133 -1.34 -7.45 -4.90
CA TYR A 133 -1.69 -8.86 -4.80
C TYR A 133 -0.61 -9.61 -4.03
N SER A 134 -1.07 -10.53 -3.19
CA SER A 134 -0.19 -11.42 -2.44
C SER A 134 0.18 -12.62 -3.33
N PRO A 135 1.47 -12.88 -3.57
CA PRO A 135 1.87 -14.12 -4.21
C PRO A 135 1.41 -15.33 -3.39
N GLN A 136 1.10 -16.39 -4.11
CA GLN A 136 0.66 -17.68 -3.65
C GLN A 136 1.51 -18.73 -4.34
N ILE A 137 1.55 -19.89 -3.72
CA ILE A 137 2.34 -21.05 -4.14
C ILE A 137 1.61 -22.00 -5.10
N GLY A 138 0.31 -21.78 -5.31
CA GLY A 138 -0.54 -22.64 -6.12
C GLY A 138 -1.92 -22.05 -6.38
N ILE A 139 -2.61 -22.63 -7.35
CA ILE A 139 -3.95 -22.19 -7.79
C ILE A 139 -4.98 -22.33 -6.65
N TYR A 140 -4.83 -23.33 -5.78
CA TYR A 140 -5.76 -23.58 -4.66
C TYR A 140 -5.72 -22.46 -3.62
N GLU A 141 -4.51 -21.96 -3.33
CA GLU A 141 -4.31 -20.83 -2.44
C GLU A 141 -4.81 -19.53 -3.09
N VAL A 142 -4.65 -19.38 -4.41
CA VAL A 142 -5.25 -18.25 -5.15
C VAL A 142 -6.78 -18.25 -5.02
N GLU A 143 -7.41 -19.41 -5.19
CA GLU A 143 -8.87 -19.57 -5.08
C GLU A 143 -9.39 -19.15 -3.69
N LYS A 144 -8.62 -19.35 -2.62
CA LYS A 144 -9.02 -19.06 -1.24
C LYS A 144 -8.73 -17.65 -0.74
N ASN A 145 -7.99 -16.86 -1.50
CA ASN A 145 -7.49 -15.57 -1.05
C ASN A 145 -7.78 -14.49 -2.10
N LEU A 146 -8.60 -13.50 -1.72
CA LEU A 146 -8.77 -12.28 -2.52
C LEU A 146 -7.42 -11.58 -2.73
N SER A 147 -7.30 -10.82 -3.82
CA SER A 147 -6.09 -10.04 -4.13
C SER A 147 -4.82 -10.89 -4.10
N SER A 148 -4.83 -12.00 -4.84
CA SER A 148 -3.74 -12.97 -4.79
C SER A 148 -3.35 -13.47 -6.18
N PHE A 149 -2.12 -13.95 -6.33
CA PHE A 149 -1.65 -14.49 -7.60
C PHE A 149 -0.69 -15.66 -7.45
N PHE A 150 -0.66 -16.55 -8.44
CA PHE A 150 0.34 -17.61 -8.57
C PHE A 150 0.85 -17.62 -10.00
N TYR A 151 2.17 -17.58 -10.18
CA TYR A 151 2.80 -17.76 -11.49
C TYR A 151 3.36 -19.17 -11.61
N ASP A 152 2.76 -19.94 -12.50
CA ASP A 152 3.21 -21.28 -12.85
C ASP A 152 4.29 -21.20 -13.93
N LYS A 153 5.54 -21.42 -13.50
CA LYS A 153 6.73 -21.42 -14.38
C LYS A 153 6.73 -22.57 -15.38
N ASP A 154 6.08 -23.69 -15.08
CA ASP A 154 6.08 -24.86 -15.95
C ASP A 154 5.16 -24.63 -17.16
N THR A 155 4.12 -23.80 -16.99
CA THR A 155 3.14 -23.49 -18.02
C THR A 155 3.19 -22.05 -18.53
N ASN A 156 4.03 -21.19 -17.95
CA ASN A 156 4.10 -19.74 -18.20
C ASN A 156 2.73 -19.05 -18.05
N LYS A 157 1.99 -19.42 -17.00
CA LYS A 157 0.65 -18.87 -16.73
C LYS A 157 0.62 -18.13 -15.41
N LEU A 158 -0.03 -16.97 -15.42
CA LEU A 158 -0.37 -16.23 -14.22
C LEU A 158 -1.82 -16.52 -13.85
N TYR A 159 -2.04 -16.95 -12.62
CA TYR A 159 -3.35 -17.17 -12.01
C TYR A 159 -3.62 -16.07 -11.00
N ILE A 160 -4.83 -15.51 -11.00
CA ILE A 160 -5.20 -14.43 -10.10
C ILE A 160 -6.59 -14.63 -9.49
N HIS A 161 -6.79 -14.01 -8.33
CA HIS A 161 -8.08 -13.75 -7.74
C HIS A 161 -8.17 -12.26 -7.40
N THR A 162 -9.18 -11.58 -7.94
CA THR A 162 -9.34 -10.12 -7.82
C THR A 162 -9.70 -9.68 -6.41
N SER A 163 -9.61 -8.38 -6.13
CA SER A 163 -9.80 -7.87 -4.77
C SER A 163 -11.23 -7.94 -4.25
N ASP A 164 -12.21 -7.97 -5.15
CA ASP A 164 -13.65 -8.06 -4.89
C ASP A 164 -14.32 -9.25 -5.59
N ALA A 165 -13.50 -10.16 -6.13
CA ALA A 165 -13.91 -11.35 -6.88
C ALA A 165 -14.66 -11.07 -8.20
N LYS A 166 -14.65 -9.84 -8.70
CA LYS A 166 -15.19 -9.52 -10.04
C LYS A 166 -14.23 -9.95 -11.14
N ASP A 167 -14.76 -9.98 -12.37
CA ASP A 167 -13.95 -10.22 -13.55
C ASP A 167 -12.80 -9.20 -13.66
N PRO A 168 -11.55 -9.63 -13.89
CA PRO A 168 -10.40 -8.74 -14.10
C PRO A 168 -10.60 -7.66 -15.18
N GLU A 169 -11.54 -7.85 -16.12
CA GLU A 169 -11.91 -6.82 -17.12
C GLU A 169 -12.39 -5.50 -16.50
N TYR A 170 -12.97 -5.57 -15.29
CA TYR A 170 -13.40 -4.40 -14.50
C TYR A 170 -12.25 -3.72 -13.75
N HIS A 171 -11.05 -4.31 -13.79
CA HIS A 171 -9.88 -3.82 -13.05
C HIS A 171 -8.71 -3.47 -13.98
N THR A 172 -7.75 -2.74 -13.43
CA THR A 172 -6.49 -2.40 -14.10
C THR A 172 -5.32 -3.03 -13.36
N LEU A 173 -4.90 -4.20 -13.86
CA LEU A 173 -3.82 -4.97 -13.27
C LEU A 173 -2.48 -4.63 -13.90
N GLN A 174 -1.49 -4.33 -13.07
CA GLN A 174 -0.14 -3.99 -13.50
C GLN A 174 0.90 -4.89 -12.84
N ALA A 175 1.71 -5.56 -13.66
CA ALA A 175 2.84 -6.39 -13.26
C ALA A 175 4.15 -5.58 -13.31
N PHE A 176 4.93 -5.60 -12.23
CA PHE A 176 6.15 -4.79 -12.08
C PHE A 176 7.38 -5.67 -12.31
N PHE A 177 8.37 -5.16 -13.05
CA PHE A 177 9.57 -5.91 -13.44
C PHE A 177 10.88 -5.21 -13.08
N HIS A 178 10.81 -3.94 -12.69
CA HIS A 178 12.00 -3.14 -12.39
C HIS A 178 11.98 -2.63 -10.95
N ASP A 179 13.15 -2.71 -10.29
CA ASP A 179 13.32 -2.22 -8.92
C ASP A 179 13.36 -0.70 -8.82
N TYR A 180 14.09 -0.06 -9.75
CA TYR A 180 14.37 1.38 -9.71
C TYR A 180 14.05 2.05 -11.04
N GLY A 181 13.50 3.26 -10.99
CA GLY A 181 13.38 4.11 -12.16
C GLY A 181 14.73 4.72 -12.54
N ILE A 182 15.22 5.65 -11.71
CA ILE A 182 16.55 6.26 -11.87
C ILE A 182 17.37 6.04 -10.61
N LYS A 183 18.53 5.41 -10.75
CA LYS A 183 19.48 5.18 -9.67
C LYS A 183 20.77 5.96 -9.94
N ILE A 184 21.09 6.89 -9.05
CA ILE A 184 22.31 7.69 -9.06
C ILE A 184 23.19 7.22 -7.91
N THR A 185 24.39 6.72 -8.21
CA THR A 185 25.23 6.06 -7.21
C THR A 185 26.67 6.56 -7.24
N GLY A 186 27.15 7.08 -6.11
CA GLY A 186 28.57 7.41 -5.91
C GLY A 186 29.08 8.59 -6.74
N VAL A 187 28.18 9.45 -7.23
CA VAL A 187 28.53 10.57 -8.13
C VAL A 187 27.92 11.89 -7.68
N ASN A 188 28.48 12.98 -8.21
CA ASN A 188 28.14 14.34 -7.85
C ASN A 188 27.61 15.13 -9.06
N ASN A 189 26.97 16.27 -8.81
CA ASN A 189 26.65 17.27 -9.85
C ASN A 189 25.78 16.68 -11.00
N VAL A 190 24.66 16.06 -10.65
CA VAL A 190 23.70 15.48 -11.62
C VAL A 190 22.33 16.14 -11.49
N THR A 191 21.73 16.51 -12.62
CA THR A 191 20.35 17.04 -12.68
C THR A 191 19.43 16.08 -13.44
N ILE A 192 18.29 15.74 -12.83
CA ILE A 192 17.17 15.02 -13.45
C ILE A 192 16.00 16.00 -13.62
N ASP A 193 15.45 16.12 -14.83
CA ASP A 193 14.41 17.10 -15.15
C ASP A 193 13.27 16.54 -16.01
N GLY A 194 12.03 16.60 -15.51
CA GLY A 194 10.82 16.49 -16.34
C GLY A 194 10.31 15.08 -16.68
N PHE A 195 10.87 14.02 -16.08
CA PHE A 195 10.45 12.64 -16.31
C PHE A 195 9.16 12.26 -15.56
N VAL A 196 8.41 11.34 -16.16
CA VAL A 196 7.36 10.57 -15.48
C VAL A 196 7.93 9.19 -15.13
N LEU A 197 7.81 8.76 -13.87
CA LEU A 197 8.27 7.45 -13.40
C LEU A 197 7.12 6.72 -12.73
N LYS A 198 6.87 5.46 -13.13
CA LYS A 198 5.79 4.65 -12.58
C LYS A 198 6.14 3.17 -12.44
N ALA A 199 5.44 2.47 -11.55
CA ALA A 199 5.44 1.01 -11.44
C ALA A 199 6.82 0.37 -11.17
N TYR A 200 7.63 1.02 -10.33
CA TYR A 200 8.91 0.47 -9.85
C TYR A 200 8.76 -0.14 -8.46
N SER A 201 9.12 -1.41 -8.31
CA SER A 201 8.84 -2.20 -7.09
C SER A 201 9.56 -1.64 -5.84
N GLN A 202 10.71 -0.97 -6.00
CA GLN A 202 11.43 -0.38 -4.87
C GLN A 202 11.32 1.14 -4.85
N ARG A 203 11.90 1.85 -5.81
CA ARG A 203 12.01 3.33 -5.74
C ARG A 203 11.90 3.97 -7.13
N GLY A 204 11.16 5.07 -7.23
CA GLY A 204 11.14 5.88 -8.45
C GLY A 204 12.53 6.46 -8.75
N ILE A 205 13.07 7.25 -7.81
CA ILE A 205 14.42 7.82 -7.91
C ILE A 205 15.22 7.52 -6.65
N PHE A 206 16.43 6.99 -6.82
CA PHE A 206 17.33 6.65 -5.73
C PHE A 206 18.66 7.40 -5.84
N LEU A 207 18.97 8.22 -4.84
CA LEU A 207 20.22 8.95 -4.67
C LEU A 207 21.04 8.24 -3.58
N TYR A 208 22.14 7.59 -3.96
CA TYR A 208 22.99 6.82 -3.04
C TYR A 208 24.43 7.32 -3.04
N ASN A 209 24.92 7.80 -1.89
CA ASN A 209 26.27 8.38 -1.76
C ASN A 209 26.52 9.48 -2.81
N THR A 210 25.62 10.46 -2.89
CA THR A 210 25.67 11.54 -3.89
C THR A 210 25.92 12.89 -3.25
N ASN A 211 26.44 13.83 -4.03
CA ASN A 211 26.60 15.22 -3.62
C ASN A 211 26.16 16.20 -4.71
N ASN A 212 25.47 17.27 -4.35
CA ASN A 212 25.04 18.33 -5.28
C ASN A 212 24.18 17.80 -6.45
N CYS A 213 23.14 17.03 -6.13
CA CYS A 213 22.20 16.51 -7.13
C CYS A 213 20.87 17.27 -7.08
N THR A 214 20.28 17.51 -8.26
CA THR A 214 18.96 18.15 -8.40
C THR A 214 17.98 17.19 -9.06
N VAL A 215 16.79 17.07 -8.50
CA VAL A 215 15.65 16.41 -9.14
C VAL A 215 14.52 17.42 -9.21
N LYS A 216 14.05 17.71 -10.42
CA LYS A 216 13.00 18.72 -10.61
C LYS A 216 12.00 18.36 -11.68
N ASN A 217 10.80 18.93 -11.56
CA ASN A 217 9.70 18.75 -12.51
C ASN A 217 9.30 17.30 -12.78
N CYS A 218 9.71 16.35 -11.93
CA CYS A 218 9.40 14.94 -12.12
C CYS A 218 8.02 14.60 -11.55
N ARG A 219 7.38 13.61 -12.16
CA ARG A 219 6.16 12.98 -11.64
C ARG A 219 6.44 11.53 -11.32
N ILE A 220 6.14 11.10 -10.10
CA ILE A 220 6.50 9.77 -9.60
C ILE A 220 5.29 9.14 -8.91
N TYR A 221 4.83 7.99 -9.39
CA TYR A 221 3.66 7.34 -8.81
C TYR A 221 3.69 5.82 -8.92
N ASP A 222 2.87 5.16 -8.11
CA ASP A 222 2.79 3.68 -8.07
C ASP A 222 4.15 3.00 -7.92
N CYS A 223 5.09 3.63 -7.21
CA CYS A 223 6.38 3.03 -6.88
C CYS A 223 6.42 2.60 -5.41
N GLY A 224 7.30 1.65 -5.08
CA GLY A 224 7.56 1.27 -3.69
C GLY A 224 7.96 2.45 -2.80
N SER A 225 8.59 3.48 -3.37
CA SER A 225 8.87 4.78 -2.76
C SER A 225 9.10 5.80 -3.87
N GLY A 226 8.90 7.10 -3.58
CA GLY A 226 9.07 8.15 -4.58
C GLY A 226 10.54 8.48 -4.84
N ILE A 227 11.07 9.46 -4.10
CA ILE A 227 12.48 9.89 -4.15
C ILE A 227 13.15 9.55 -2.83
N ILE A 228 14.21 8.75 -2.87
CA ILE A 228 14.95 8.36 -1.65
C ILE A 228 16.41 8.80 -1.77
N GLY A 229 16.90 9.46 -0.73
CA GLY A 229 18.31 9.81 -0.55
C GLY A 229 18.94 9.06 0.61
N ILE A 230 20.06 8.39 0.37
CA ILE A 230 20.87 7.77 1.43
C ILE A 230 22.29 8.29 1.28
N ASN A 231 22.78 8.99 2.30
CA ASN A 231 24.04 9.72 2.22
C ASN A 231 24.07 10.70 1.01
N ALA A 232 22.97 11.44 0.81
CA ALA A 232 22.75 12.32 -0.33
C ALA A 232 22.82 13.80 0.10
N LYS A 233 24.00 14.42 -0.06
CA LYS A 233 24.30 15.78 0.45
C LYS A 233 24.05 16.86 -0.60
N ASN A 234 23.79 18.08 -0.14
CA ASN A 234 23.55 19.25 -0.99
C ASN A 234 22.49 18.98 -2.07
N THR A 235 21.45 18.23 -1.70
CA THR A 235 20.41 17.77 -2.63
C THR A 235 19.30 18.81 -2.78
N LEU A 236 18.86 19.09 -4.00
CA LEU A 236 17.68 19.92 -4.28
C LEU A 236 16.57 19.08 -4.91
N LEU A 237 15.43 18.97 -4.22
CA LEU A 237 14.18 18.46 -4.77
C LEU A 237 13.22 19.63 -4.97
N GLU A 238 12.79 19.86 -6.20
CA GLU A 238 12.04 21.05 -6.58
C GLU A 238 10.91 20.75 -7.57
N ASP A 239 9.70 21.27 -7.33
CA ASP A 239 8.57 21.19 -8.28
C ASP A 239 8.21 19.74 -8.70
N ASN A 240 8.49 18.76 -7.83
CA ASN A 240 8.17 17.35 -8.06
C ASN A 240 6.79 17.01 -7.54
N LYS A 241 6.07 16.14 -8.25
CA LYS A 241 4.74 15.67 -7.86
C LYS A 241 4.75 14.16 -7.65
N LEU A 242 4.36 13.73 -6.47
CA LEU A 242 4.44 12.33 -6.05
C LEU A 242 3.08 11.84 -5.57
N TYR A 243 2.64 10.67 -6.06
CA TYR A 243 1.29 10.13 -5.80
C TYR A 243 1.36 8.63 -5.50
N TYR A 244 0.62 8.12 -4.52
CA TYR A 244 0.45 6.68 -4.31
C TYR A 244 1.73 5.86 -4.20
N ASN A 245 2.79 6.46 -3.66
CA ASN A 245 4.05 5.76 -3.41
C ASN A 245 4.08 5.19 -1.99
N GLY A 246 4.79 4.09 -1.79
CA GLY A 246 4.94 3.48 -0.46
C GLY A 246 3.73 2.73 0.07
N LEU A 247 2.71 2.46 -0.76
CA LEU A 247 1.46 1.82 -0.33
C LEU A 247 1.61 0.36 0.14
N ASN A 248 2.59 -0.37 -0.38
CA ASN A 248 2.85 -1.77 -0.03
C ASN A 248 4.03 -1.98 0.92
N LYS A 249 4.70 -0.90 1.36
CA LYS A 249 5.92 -1.03 2.15
C LYS A 249 5.62 -0.95 3.65
N PRO A 250 6.12 -1.90 4.46
CA PRO A 250 6.02 -1.80 5.92
C PRO A 250 6.83 -0.60 6.42
N PHE A 251 6.60 -0.20 7.68
CA PHE A 251 7.31 0.91 8.33
C PHE A 251 8.84 0.68 8.32
N GLY A 252 9.59 1.38 7.46
CA GLY A 252 11.04 1.17 7.26
C GLY A 252 11.72 2.36 6.55
N ASP A 253 12.97 2.23 6.10
CA ASP A 253 13.70 3.31 5.40
C ASP A 253 13.04 3.70 4.05
N ASP A 254 12.20 2.81 3.50
CA ASP A 254 11.63 2.89 2.15
C ASP A 254 10.09 2.90 2.15
N SER A 255 9.46 3.87 2.83
CA SER A 255 7.98 3.89 2.93
C SER A 255 7.32 5.23 2.55
N ALA A 256 8.08 6.29 2.31
CA ALA A 256 7.54 7.65 2.10
C ALA A 256 7.58 8.08 0.63
N HIS A 257 6.86 9.17 0.30
CA HIS A 257 7.03 9.80 -1.01
C HIS A 257 8.46 10.33 -1.17
N ILE A 258 8.94 11.07 -0.18
CA ILE A 258 10.31 11.56 -0.13
C ILE A 258 10.93 11.07 1.18
N SER A 259 12.06 10.36 1.12
CA SER A 259 12.80 10.01 2.33
C SER A 259 14.30 10.21 2.23
N PHE A 260 14.89 10.59 3.36
CA PHE A 260 16.32 10.73 3.51
C PHE A 260 16.81 9.96 4.74
N SER A 261 17.89 9.18 4.60
CA SER A 261 18.51 8.47 5.71
C SER A 261 20.04 8.60 5.73
N LYS A 262 20.63 8.47 6.93
CA LYS A 262 22.05 8.76 7.20
C LYS A 262 22.38 10.26 6.97
N ASP A 263 23.53 10.58 6.39
CA ASP A 263 24.02 11.96 6.25
C ASP A 263 23.49 12.65 4.98
N ASN A 264 22.50 13.53 5.13
CA ASN A 264 21.88 14.27 4.02
C ASN A 264 21.96 15.78 4.23
N ALA A 265 23.10 16.25 4.76
CA ALA A 265 23.31 17.66 5.04
C ALA A 265 23.03 18.57 3.82
N ASN A 266 22.52 19.78 4.08
CA ASN A 266 22.23 20.81 3.08
C ASN A 266 21.16 20.42 2.05
N THR A 267 20.22 19.55 2.42
CA THR A 267 19.12 19.13 1.54
C THR A 267 17.95 20.10 1.59
N THR A 268 17.44 20.47 0.41
CA THR A 268 16.24 21.32 0.25
C THR A 268 15.15 20.55 -0.48
N VAL A 269 13.95 20.53 0.08
CA VAL A 269 12.72 20.06 -0.57
C VAL A 269 11.76 21.23 -0.66
N ARG A 270 11.44 21.65 -1.88
CA ARG A 270 10.59 22.83 -2.09
C ARG A 270 9.58 22.68 -3.20
N ARG A 271 8.42 23.30 -3.02
CA ARG A 271 7.31 23.29 -4.00
C ARG A 271 6.96 21.89 -4.50
N CYS A 272 7.20 20.88 -3.66
CA CYS A 272 6.86 19.51 -3.97
C CYS A 272 5.43 19.21 -3.47
N THR A 273 4.74 18.39 -4.23
CA THR A 273 3.40 17.90 -3.89
C THR A 273 3.48 16.40 -3.63
N ALA A 274 3.07 15.95 -2.44
CA ALA A 274 3.07 14.54 -2.07
C ALA A 274 1.69 14.13 -1.56
N LEU A 275 0.97 13.35 -2.36
CA LEU A 275 -0.42 13.00 -2.10
C LEU A 275 -0.63 11.49 -1.95
N TYR A 276 -1.40 11.11 -0.94
CA TYR A 276 -1.91 9.74 -0.76
C TYR A 276 -0.82 8.67 -0.65
N GLY A 277 0.23 8.94 0.12
CA GLY A 277 1.30 8.00 0.39
C GLY A 277 0.93 6.96 1.43
N GLY A 278 1.55 5.78 1.33
CA GLY A 278 1.38 4.70 2.32
C GLY A 278 1.93 5.04 3.71
N HIS A 279 2.67 6.15 3.84
CA HIS A 279 3.35 6.56 5.07
C HIS A 279 3.37 8.10 5.22
N HIS A 280 4.55 8.73 5.17
CA HIS A 280 4.69 10.19 5.24
C HIS A 280 4.89 10.81 3.86
N GLY A 281 4.51 12.09 3.72
CA GLY A 281 4.89 12.89 2.56
C GLY A 281 6.42 13.09 2.47
N ILE A 282 7.02 13.59 3.55
CA ILE A 282 8.47 13.80 3.65
C ILE A 282 8.99 13.17 4.95
N ARG A 283 10.08 12.39 4.86
CA ARG A 283 10.58 11.61 6.00
C ARG A 283 12.11 11.66 6.12
N PHE A 284 12.61 11.93 7.32
CA PHE A 284 14.04 11.82 7.65
C PHE A 284 14.27 10.75 8.72
N TYR A 285 15.13 9.78 8.42
CA TYR A 285 15.37 8.62 9.28
C TYR A 285 16.87 8.44 9.57
N GLY A 286 17.32 8.73 10.81
CA GLY A 286 18.71 8.52 11.22
C GLY A 286 19.18 9.44 12.35
N SER A 287 20.19 9.00 13.11
CA SER A 287 20.68 9.67 14.33
C SER A 287 22.01 10.42 14.11
N MET A 288 22.07 11.58 13.43
CA MET A 288 23.28 12.44 13.44
C MET A 288 22.98 13.95 13.24
N PRO A 289 23.43 14.85 14.14
CA PRO A 289 23.47 16.30 13.92
C PRO A 289 24.81 16.82 13.34
N PRO A 290 24.88 18.02 12.71
CA PRO A 290 23.80 18.94 12.33
C PRO A 290 23.61 19.04 10.80
N GLN A 291 22.42 18.72 10.32
CA GLN A 291 22.03 18.85 8.91
C GLN A 291 21.26 20.16 8.71
N LYS A 292 21.73 21.06 7.82
CA LYS A 292 20.90 22.18 7.33
C LYS A 292 19.86 21.61 6.38
N LEU A 293 18.63 21.44 6.83
CA LEU A 293 17.53 20.94 6.02
C LEU A 293 16.52 22.06 5.76
N VAL A 294 15.99 22.17 4.54
CA VAL A 294 15.01 23.20 4.18
C VAL A 294 13.77 22.56 3.55
N PHE A 295 12.60 22.85 4.12
CA PHE A 295 11.29 22.42 3.65
C PHE A 295 10.43 23.65 3.43
N GLU A 296 10.23 24.03 2.17
CA GLU A 296 9.49 25.26 1.88
C GLU A 296 8.40 25.07 0.82
N ASN A 297 7.22 25.61 1.11
CA ASN A 297 6.11 25.66 0.15
C ASN A 297 5.67 24.29 -0.37
N ASN A 298 5.78 23.24 0.43
CA ASN A 298 5.33 21.90 0.05
C ASN A 298 3.84 21.69 0.39
N LEU A 299 3.16 20.90 -0.43
CA LEU A 299 1.78 20.46 -0.21
C LEU A 299 1.76 18.96 0.06
N LEU A 300 1.37 18.57 1.28
CA LEU A 300 1.38 17.19 1.76
C LEU A 300 -0.04 16.86 2.25
N ASP A 301 -0.74 16.02 1.50
CA ASP A 301 -2.15 15.74 1.75
C ASP A 301 -2.49 14.25 1.58
N GLY A 302 -3.39 13.71 2.41
CA GLY A 302 -3.83 12.32 2.36
C GLY A 302 -2.77 11.27 2.72
N ASN A 303 -1.65 11.65 3.33
CA ASN A 303 -0.56 10.73 3.68
C ASN A 303 -0.86 9.96 4.97
N ARG A 304 -0.84 8.61 4.92
CA ARG A 304 -1.34 7.72 5.99
C ARG A 304 -0.81 8.02 7.38
N LEU A 305 0.48 8.35 7.53
CA LEU A 305 1.11 8.59 8.84
C LEU A 305 1.52 10.06 9.07
N GLY A 306 1.31 10.94 8.09
CA GLY A 306 1.49 12.39 8.26
C GLY A 306 2.25 13.11 7.14
N GLY A 307 2.40 14.42 7.30
CA GLY A 307 3.09 15.29 6.34
C GLY A 307 4.60 15.13 6.38
N ILE A 308 5.27 15.75 7.36
CA ILE A 308 6.73 15.73 7.51
C ILE A 308 7.10 15.03 8.81
N TRP A 309 8.09 14.13 8.77
CA TRP A 309 8.47 13.38 9.97
C TRP A 309 9.99 13.25 10.12
N PHE A 310 10.47 13.37 11.36
CA PHE A 310 11.88 13.21 11.73
C PHE A 310 12.06 12.18 12.84
N LYS A 311 12.90 11.17 12.59
CA LYS A 311 13.41 10.26 13.63
C LYS A 311 14.87 10.57 13.93
N SER A 312 15.07 11.50 14.85
CA SER A 312 16.36 11.83 15.44
C SER A 312 16.33 11.66 16.96
N GLY A 313 17.37 11.07 17.54
CA GLY A 313 17.56 11.03 19.01
C GLY A 313 18.19 12.31 19.57
N SER A 314 18.42 13.33 18.74
CA SER A 314 19.11 14.58 19.08
C SER A 314 18.57 15.74 18.25
N ALA A 315 18.75 16.98 18.71
CA ALA A 315 18.35 18.19 17.99
C ALA A 315 19.02 18.26 16.60
N ILE A 316 18.32 18.83 15.61
CA ILE A 316 18.86 19.09 14.27
C ILE A 316 19.01 20.61 14.09
N PRO A 317 20.19 21.19 14.39
CA PRO A 317 20.43 22.63 14.24
C PRO A 317 20.22 23.09 12.79
N ASN A 318 19.70 24.31 12.61
CA ASN A 318 19.55 24.98 11.31
C ASN A 318 18.59 24.29 10.31
N THR A 319 17.67 23.45 10.79
CA THR A 319 16.54 22.95 9.98
C THR A 319 15.42 23.99 9.89
N VAL A 320 14.93 24.25 8.69
CA VAL A 320 13.85 25.21 8.39
C VAL A 320 12.68 24.46 7.77
N ALA A 321 11.52 24.50 8.42
CA ALA A 321 10.23 24.25 7.79
C ALA A 321 9.49 25.59 7.70
N LYS A 322 9.00 25.94 6.51
CA LYS A 322 8.37 27.23 6.25
C LYS A 322 7.26 27.11 5.21
N SER A 323 6.10 27.71 5.51
CA SER A 323 5.01 27.85 4.54
C SER A 323 4.61 26.51 3.90
N ASN A 324 4.61 25.40 4.62
CA ASN A 324 4.09 24.12 4.11
C ASN A 324 2.61 23.98 4.44
N ILE A 325 1.90 23.14 3.68
CA ILE A 325 0.53 22.71 3.99
C ILE A 325 0.55 21.22 4.26
N CYS A 326 0.09 20.82 5.45
CA CYS A 326 -0.02 19.43 5.87
C CYS A 326 -1.45 19.12 6.28
N ILE A 327 -2.07 18.17 5.57
CA ILE A 327 -3.41 17.67 5.84
C ILE A 327 -3.29 16.15 6.05
N GLY A 328 -3.77 15.66 7.20
CA GLY A 328 -3.71 14.23 7.56
C GLY A 328 -4.97 13.46 7.15
N LEU A 329 -5.13 12.25 7.66
CA LEU A 329 -6.40 11.50 7.60
C LEU A 329 -7.14 11.68 8.94
N ASP A 330 -8.41 11.28 9.02
CA ASP A 330 -9.17 11.27 10.28
C ASP A 330 -8.81 10.09 11.21
N ASP A 331 -7.77 9.30 10.87
CA ASP A 331 -7.31 8.15 11.65
C ASP A 331 -6.51 8.62 12.89
N PRO A 332 -6.81 8.12 14.12
CA PRO A 332 -6.08 8.48 15.34
C PRO A 332 -4.58 8.14 15.30
N THR A 333 -4.13 7.24 14.42
CA THR A 333 -2.71 6.94 14.16
C THR A 333 -2.07 7.89 13.14
N SER A 334 -2.88 8.56 12.32
CA SER A 334 -2.44 9.49 11.30
C SER A 334 -2.23 10.88 11.91
N SER A 335 -1.01 11.14 12.36
CA SER A 335 -0.67 12.47 12.84
C SER A 335 -0.55 13.44 11.65
N SER A 336 -1.48 14.40 11.48
CA SER A 336 -1.40 15.49 10.48
C SER A 336 -0.27 16.50 10.76
N THR A 337 0.92 16.01 11.13
CA THR A 337 1.88 16.78 11.93
C THR A 337 3.29 16.76 11.38
N ILE A 338 4.05 17.80 11.71
CA ILE A 338 5.50 17.73 11.83
C ILE A 338 5.82 17.03 13.15
N LEU A 339 6.27 15.78 13.09
CA LEU A 339 6.75 15.06 14.27
C LEU A 339 8.25 15.29 14.46
N LEU A 340 8.59 16.13 15.44
CA LEU A 340 9.96 16.37 15.91
C LEU A 340 10.16 15.63 17.23
N ASN A 341 10.63 14.39 17.18
CA ASN A 341 11.01 13.69 18.40
C ASN A 341 12.33 14.30 18.94
N GLY A 342 12.31 14.90 20.14
CA GLY A 342 13.52 15.33 20.86
C GLY A 342 14.05 16.75 20.62
N ALA A 343 13.32 17.63 19.91
CA ALA A 343 13.83 18.97 19.53
C ALA A 343 13.38 20.14 20.44
N GLU A 344 12.79 19.86 21.61
CA GLU A 344 12.13 20.85 22.48
C GLU A 344 13.04 21.97 23.01
N LYS A 345 14.36 21.78 23.02
CA LYS A 345 15.31 22.73 23.62
C LYS A 345 15.97 23.72 22.65
N TYR A 346 15.78 23.59 21.34
CA TYR A 346 16.72 24.18 20.36
C TYR A 346 16.10 24.85 19.13
N PHE A 347 14.77 24.96 19.07
CA PHE A 347 14.11 25.89 18.15
C PHE A 347 13.91 27.24 18.86
N ASN A 348 14.38 28.32 18.25
CA ASN A 348 14.29 29.70 18.76
C ASN A 348 12.86 30.29 18.66
N THR A 349 11.81 29.45 18.71
CA THR A 349 10.42 29.84 18.48
C THR A 349 9.50 29.21 19.53
N LYS A 350 8.58 30.00 20.10
CA LYS A 350 7.59 29.55 21.09
C LYS A 350 6.76 28.38 20.51
N ILE A 351 6.76 27.24 21.20
CA ILE A 351 5.94 26.08 20.88
C ILE A 351 4.52 26.36 21.37
N CYS A 352 3.52 26.35 20.50
CA CYS A 352 2.11 26.41 20.90
C CYS A 352 1.56 24.99 21.03
N THR A 353 1.39 24.49 22.25
CA THR A 353 0.64 23.26 22.53
C THR A 353 -0.83 23.60 22.72
N ASN A 354 -1.61 23.69 21.64
CA ASN A 354 -3.06 23.82 21.76
C ASN A 354 -3.73 22.46 21.52
N ASN A 355 -3.87 21.68 22.60
CA ASN A 355 -5.14 21.05 23.01
C ASN A 355 -4.89 20.15 24.23
N THR A 356 -5.47 20.57 25.34
CA THR A 356 -5.73 19.78 26.54
C THR A 356 -6.71 18.65 26.23
N GLU A 357 -6.51 17.50 26.90
CA GLU A 357 -7.32 16.25 26.85
C GLU A 357 -6.85 15.16 25.85
N TYR A 358 -5.68 14.58 26.11
CA TYR A 358 -5.41 13.16 25.83
C TYR A 358 -4.55 12.60 26.98
N PRO A 359 -5.04 11.64 27.79
CA PRO A 359 -4.21 10.91 28.72
C PRO A 359 -3.45 9.78 28.00
N GLU A 360 -2.19 9.60 28.43
CA GLU A 360 -1.23 8.54 28.06
C GLU A 360 -0.31 8.81 26.84
N ALA A 361 0.85 9.40 27.18
CA ALA A 361 2.17 9.23 26.58
C ALA A 361 2.36 9.17 25.04
N LYS A 362 2.97 10.25 24.51
CA LYS A 362 3.88 10.31 23.34
C LYS A 362 3.35 10.62 21.92
N ILE A 363 2.57 11.68 21.75
CA ILE A 363 2.60 12.47 20.49
C ILE A 363 2.49 13.95 20.84
N ARG A 364 3.62 14.66 20.99
CA ARG A 364 3.61 16.12 21.13
C ARG A 364 3.59 16.73 19.73
N GLN A 365 2.44 17.28 19.33
CA GLN A 365 2.31 18.08 18.13
C GLN A 365 3.13 19.37 18.30
N VAL A 366 4.25 19.50 17.59
CA VAL A 366 5.08 20.71 17.62
C VAL A 366 4.70 21.58 16.42
N CYS A 367 3.78 22.51 16.62
CA CYS A 367 3.60 23.63 15.69
C CYS A 367 4.70 24.66 15.96
N LEU A 368 5.61 24.86 15.00
CA LEU A 368 6.63 25.90 15.08
C LEU A 368 5.96 27.26 14.83
N ALA A 369 5.63 28.01 15.89
CA ALA A 369 5.03 29.33 15.75
C ALA A 369 5.96 30.27 14.95
N GLY A 370 5.40 31.03 14.00
CA GLY A 370 6.16 31.99 13.18
C GLY A 370 6.73 31.43 11.86
N THR A 371 6.57 30.13 11.58
CA THR A 371 7.05 29.50 10.32
C THR A 371 6.11 29.71 9.13
N GLY A 372 4.85 30.04 9.35
CA GLY A 372 3.85 30.08 8.29
C GLY A 372 3.40 28.70 7.83
N ASP A 373 3.80 27.60 8.48
CA ASP A 373 3.26 26.28 8.18
C ASP A 373 1.77 26.17 8.61
N LEU A 374 0.97 25.48 7.79
CA LEU A 374 -0.46 25.29 8.00
C LEU A 374 -0.77 23.80 8.20
N PHE A 375 -1.33 23.49 9.37
CA PHE A 375 -1.73 22.14 9.77
C PHE A 375 -3.23 22.10 9.93
N ILE A 376 -3.88 21.27 9.11
CA ILE A 376 -5.33 21.21 9.11
C ILE A 376 -5.76 19.75 9.26
N LYS A 377 -6.67 19.53 10.20
CA LYS A 377 -7.34 18.24 10.35
C LYS A 377 -8.44 18.15 9.28
N PRO A 378 -8.69 16.97 8.68
CA PRO A 378 -9.74 16.83 7.66
C PRO A 378 -11.09 17.39 8.11
N LYS A 379 -11.52 17.06 9.34
CA LYS A 379 -12.76 17.58 9.93
C LYS A 379 -12.85 19.11 10.10
N THR A 380 -11.73 19.83 10.09
CA THR A 380 -11.69 21.30 10.21
C THR A 380 -11.22 21.97 8.91
N LEU A 381 -11.22 21.25 7.78
CA LEU A 381 -10.71 21.75 6.50
C LEU A 381 -11.42 23.03 6.04
N ASN A 382 -12.73 23.12 6.31
CA ASN A 382 -13.57 24.27 5.96
C ASN A 382 -13.14 25.57 6.64
N GLU A 383 -12.63 25.49 7.87
CA GLU A 383 -12.21 26.67 8.64
C GLU A 383 -11.05 27.42 7.97
N ALA A 384 -10.27 26.73 7.13
CA ALA A 384 -9.18 27.34 6.38
C ALA A 384 -9.64 28.26 5.25
N LYS A 385 -10.89 28.08 4.78
CA LYS A 385 -11.44 28.80 3.64
C LYS A 385 -10.47 28.79 2.46
N PHE A 386 -10.01 27.60 2.10
CA PHE A 386 -9.30 27.41 0.83
C PHE A 386 -10.24 27.66 -0.34
N VAL A 387 -9.66 27.97 -1.48
CA VAL A 387 -10.38 28.20 -2.73
C VAL A 387 -11.13 26.92 -3.15
N ASP A 388 -10.41 25.82 -3.39
CA ASP A 388 -11.01 24.51 -3.66
C ASP A 388 -9.99 23.37 -3.45
N PRO A 389 -9.94 22.76 -2.24
CA PRO A 389 -9.07 21.62 -1.94
C PRO A 389 -9.24 20.42 -2.87
N TYR A 390 -10.42 20.21 -3.45
CA TYR A 390 -10.66 19.08 -4.35
C TYR A 390 -9.82 19.18 -5.63
N TYR A 391 -9.59 20.40 -6.13
CA TYR A 391 -8.67 20.66 -7.25
C TYR A 391 -7.22 20.89 -6.80
N TYR A 392 -6.91 20.60 -5.53
CA TYR A 392 -5.64 20.93 -4.89
C TYR A 392 -5.30 22.43 -4.95
N ASP A 393 -6.32 23.28 -5.03
CA ASP A 393 -6.17 24.74 -4.95
C ASP A 393 -6.31 25.20 -3.51
N TYR A 394 -5.19 25.10 -2.79
CA TYR A 394 -5.06 25.52 -1.40
C TYR A 394 -4.66 27.00 -1.25
N ARG A 395 -4.88 27.83 -2.28
CA ARG A 395 -4.87 29.29 -2.09
C ARG A 395 -5.94 29.65 -1.06
N LEU A 396 -5.65 30.64 -0.22
CA LEU A 396 -6.61 31.15 0.76
C LEU A 396 -7.61 32.08 0.07
N GLN A 397 -8.86 32.10 0.54
CA GLN A 397 -9.83 33.14 0.17
C GLN A 397 -9.50 34.48 0.86
N SER A 398 -10.10 35.58 0.38
CA SER A 398 -9.84 36.92 0.94
C SER A 398 -10.26 37.07 2.40
N ASP A 399 -11.25 36.29 2.84
CA ASP A 399 -11.81 36.27 4.19
C ASP A 399 -11.31 35.09 5.06
N SER A 400 -10.26 34.39 4.60
CA SER A 400 -9.64 33.30 5.34
C SER A 400 -8.99 33.81 6.64
N PRO A 401 -9.18 33.11 7.77
CA PRO A 401 -8.54 33.48 9.03
C PRO A 401 -7.02 33.31 9.02
N TYR A 402 -6.45 32.66 8.00
CA TYR A 402 -5.01 32.41 7.88
C TYR A 402 -4.26 33.47 7.06
N ARG A 403 -4.97 34.51 6.60
CA ARG A 403 -4.39 35.67 5.91
C ARG A 403 -3.55 36.54 6.84
N LYS A 404 -2.37 36.96 6.36
CA LYS A 404 -1.44 37.89 7.03
C LYS A 404 -1.11 37.55 8.48
N LYS A 405 -1.16 36.26 8.85
CA LYS A 405 -0.98 35.79 10.23
C LYS A 405 0.48 35.58 10.65
N VAL A 406 1.41 35.52 9.70
CA VAL A 406 2.83 35.29 9.99
C VAL A 406 3.66 36.42 9.41
N GLU A 407 4.07 37.37 10.26
CA GLU A 407 4.89 38.52 9.87
C GLU A 407 4.30 39.32 8.69
N GLY A 408 2.96 39.47 8.66
CA GLY A 408 2.24 40.15 7.58
C GLY A 408 2.08 39.33 6.30
N LYS A 409 2.54 38.08 6.27
CA LYS A 409 2.35 37.10 5.18
C LYS A 409 1.29 36.06 5.52
N ASP A 410 0.79 35.41 4.48
CA ASP A 410 -0.22 34.35 4.60
C ASP A 410 0.44 33.05 5.05
N ALA A 411 -0.27 32.28 5.87
CA ALA A 411 0.16 30.93 6.23
C ALA A 411 -0.11 29.94 5.08
N GLY A 412 0.69 28.88 5.00
CA GLY A 412 0.66 27.86 3.95
C GLY A 412 1.58 28.17 2.77
N ALA A 413 1.62 27.22 1.84
CA ALA A 413 2.48 27.20 0.65
C ALA A 413 2.05 28.17 -0.44
N PHE A 414 0.80 28.62 -0.38
CA PHE A 414 0.19 29.46 -1.39
C PHE A 414 -0.16 30.81 -0.77
N GLN A 415 0.52 31.84 -1.23
CA GLN A 415 0.18 33.21 -0.85
C GLN A 415 -1.08 33.65 -1.58
N TYR A 416 -1.92 34.44 -0.93
CA TYR A 416 -3.08 35.02 -1.60
C TYR A 416 -2.63 36.01 -2.66
N ASN A 417 -3.27 35.92 -3.81
CA ASN A 417 -3.26 36.94 -4.83
C ASN A 417 -4.69 37.33 -5.13
N ASN A 418 -4.88 38.54 -5.64
CA ASN A 418 -6.20 39.01 -6.07
C ASN A 418 -6.51 38.53 -7.50
N ASP A 419 -6.43 37.21 -7.70
CA ASP A 419 -6.56 36.51 -8.98
C ASP A 419 -7.55 35.33 -8.89
N VAL A 420 -8.34 35.25 -7.81
CA VAL A 420 -9.40 34.25 -7.64
C VAL A 420 -10.72 34.94 -7.36
N PHE A 421 -11.74 34.56 -8.13
CA PHE A 421 -13.08 35.11 -8.04
C PHE A 421 -14.13 34.01 -7.94
N PHE A 422 -15.25 34.31 -7.29
CA PHE A 422 -16.34 33.38 -7.03
C PHE A 422 -17.64 33.91 -7.64
N VAL A 423 -18.45 33.02 -8.21
CA VAL A 423 -19.80 33.30 -8.75
C VAL A 423 -20.81 32.38 -8.09
N LYS A 424 -21.93 32.92 -7.59
CA LYS A 424 -23.02 32.13 -6.99
C LYS A 424 -24.41 32.74 -7.25
N GLN A 425 -25.45 31.92 -7.34
CA GLN A 425 -26.80 32.35 -7.73
C GLN A 425 -27.41 33.42 -6.80
N ASP A 426 -27.10 33.35 -5.50
CA ASP A 426 -27.53 34.31 -4.47
C ASP A 426 -26.48 35.40 -4.19
N GLY A 427 -25.49 35.55 -5.06
CA GLY A 427 -24.45 36.59 -4.99
C GLY A 427 -24.94 37.97 -5.45
N SER A 428 -24.00 38.92 -5.56
CA SER A 428 -24.24 40.27 -6.09
C SER A 428 -23.10 40.69 -7.01
N ASP A 429 -23.43 41.22 -8.20
CA ASP A 429 -22.44 41.75 -9.15
C ASP A 429 -21.81 43.09 -8.67
N GLU A 430 -22.30 43.64 -7.56
CA GLU A 430 -21.65 44.75 -6.84
C GLU A 430 -20.55 44.27 -5.88
N ASN A 431 -20.44 42.95 -5.64
CA ASN A 431 -19.39 42.40 -4.79
C ASN A 431 -18.02 42.38 -5.50
N ASP A 432 -16.94 42.28 -4.71
CA ASP A 432 -15.57 42.16 -5.23
C ASP A 432 -15.24 40.76 -5.80
N GLY A 433 -16.05 39.75 -5.51
CA GLY A 433 -15.89 38.39 -6.00
C GLY A 433 -14.82 37.58 -5.28
N THR A 434 -14.08 38.12 -4.29
CA THR A 434 -12.80 37.55 -3.82
C THR A 434 -12.90 36.42 -2.77
N CYS A 435 -14.11 36.14 -2.29
CA CYS A 435 -14.44 35.04 -1.40
C CYS A 435 -15.91 34.62 -1.62
N ILE A 436 -16.29 33.43 -1.16
CA ILE A 436 -17.63 32.87 -1.39
C ILE A 436 -18.74 33.79 -0.84
N VAL A 437 -18.53 34.37 0.36
CA VAL A 437 -19.50 35.28 0.99
C VAL A 437 -19.69 36.59 0.21
N LYS A 438 -18.71 36.98 -0.62
CA LYS A 438 -18.74 38.15 -1.51
C LYS A 438 -18.65 37.75 -2.98
N ALA A 439 -19.24 36.62 -3.36
CA ALA A 439 -19.24 36.17 -4.74
C ALA A 439 -20.09 37.07 -5.65
N TRP A 440 -19.72 37.16 -6.93
CA TRP A 440 -20.53 37.72 -8.00
C TRP A 440 -21.81 36.92 -8.22
N LYS A 441 -22.82 37.53 -8.83
CA LYS A 441 -24.10 36.89 -9.10
C LYS A 441 -24.11 36.15 -10.44
N THR A 442 -23.57 36.77 -11.50
CA THR A 442 -23.78 36.31 -12.87
C THR A 442 -22.50 35.79 -13.53
N ILE A 443 -22.64 34.79 -14.39
CA ILE A 443 -21.54 34.25 -15.21
C ILE A 443 -21.11 35.30 -16.24
N ALA A 444 -22.07 36.05 -16.78
CA ALA A 444 -21.80 37.15 -17.71
C ALA A 444 -20.88 38.22 -17.08
N HIS A 445 -21.10 38.60 -15.82
CA HIS A 445 -20.23 39.54 -15.12
C HIS A 445 -18.80 38.99 -15.00
N ALA A 446 -18.64 37.71 -14.68
CA ALA A 446 -17.33 37.08 -14.61
C ALA A 446 -16.61 37.05 -15.96
N CYS A 447 -17.32 36.68 -17.04
CA CYS A 447 -16.76 36.62 -18.40
C CYS A 447 -16.27 37.98 -18.91
N LYS A 448 -16.95 39.07 -18.52
CA LYS A 448 -16.57 40.44 -18.85
C LYS A 448 -15.35 40.92 -18.06
N ASN A 449 -15.25 40.53 -16.78
CA ASN A 449 -14.25 41.08 -15.86
C ASN A 449 -12.95 40.30 -15.79
N ALA A 450 -12.98 38.97 -15.98
CA ALA A 450 -11.81 38.11 -15.89
C ALA A 450 -10.67 38.56 -16.84
N ARG A 451 -9.45 38.45 -16.35
CA ARG A 451 -8.20 38.87 -17.00
C ARG A 451 -7.18 37.73 -16.97
N ALA A 452 -6.13 37.86 -17.77
CA ALA A 452 -5.05 36.88 -17.83
C ALA A 452 -4.47 36.58 -16.43
N GLY A 453 -4.51 35.31 -16.03
CA GLY A 453 -4.08 34.83 -14.71
C GLY A 453 -5.22 34.60 -13.72
N ASP A 454 -6.42 35.13 -13.99
CA ASP A 454 -7.56 34.99 -13.10
C ASP A 454 -8.13 33.56 -13.14
N THR A 455 -8.56 33.08 -11.97
CA THR A 455 -9.36 31.86 -11.80
C THR A 455 -10.75 32.22 -11.28
N VAL A 456 -11.79 31.92 -12.06
CA VAL A 456 -13.19 32.11 -11.69
C VAL A 456 -13.79 30.77 -11.27
N TYR A 457 -14.11 30.64 -9.99
CA TYR A 457 -14.84 29.51 -9.42
C TYR A 457 -16.35 29.79 -9.44
N ILE A 458 -17.11 28.92 -10.08
CA ILE A 458 -18.57 29.02 -10.12
C ILE A 458 -19.15 27.98 -9.17
N MET A 459 -19.98 28.42 -8.23
CA MET A 459 -20.56 27.56 -7.20
C MET A 459 -21.60 26.63 -7.80
N GLU A 460 -21.92 25.56 -7.07
CA GLU A 460 -22.99 24.64 -7.40
C GLU A 460 -24.33 25.34 -7.70
N GLY A 461 -25.15 24.72 -8.54
CA GLY A 461 -26.44 25.25 -8.95
C GLY A 461 -26.73 25.05 -10.44
N THR A 462 -27.98 25.29 -10.83
CA THR A 462 -28.40 25.27 -12.23
C THR A 462 -28.46 26.68 -12.80
N TYR A 463 -27.58 26.99 -13.75
CA TYR A 463 -27.46 28.29 -14.38
C TYR A 463 -28.07 28.26 -15.78
N ASN A 464 -28.90 29.26 -16.07
CA ASN A 464 -29.47 29.50 -17.40
C ASN A 464 -28.69 30.60 -18.13
N GLU A 465 -27.36 30.57 -18.02
CA GLU A 465 -26.42 31.54 -18.59
C GLU A 465 -25.34 30.79 -19.38
N SER A 466 -24.61 31.52 -20.22
CA SER A 466 -23.52 30.98 -21.04
C SER A 466 -22.16 31.41 -20.53
N ILE A 467 -21.15 30.56 -20.71
CA ILE A 467 -19.75 30.94 -20.49
C ILE A 467 -19.20 31.44 -21.83
N ILE A 468 -19.12 32.76 -21.98
CA ILE A 468 -18.65 33.43 -23.20
C ILE A 468 -17.62 34.50 -22.80
N PRO A 469 -16.34 34.12 -22.61
CA PRO A 469 -15.31 35.09 -22.24
C PRO A 469 -15.09 36.14 -23.32
N GLU A 470 -14.72 37.36 -22.91
CA GLU A 470 -14.49 38.48 -23.85
C GLU A 470 -13.01 38.80 -24.07
N LYS A 471 -12.10 38.19 -23.29
CA LYS A 471 -10.66 38.53 -23.25
C LYS A 471 -9.81 37.29 -23.26
N SER A 472 -8.65 37.35 -23.91
CA SER A 472 -7.66 36.26 -23.88
C SER A 472 -6.87 36.26 -22.57
N GLY A 473 -6.38 35.08 -22.20
CA GLY A 473 -5.29 34.95 -21.25
C GLY A 473 -3.95 35.34 -21.88
N GLN A 474 -2.87 35.06 -21.15
CA GLN A 474 -1.50 35.18 -21.65
C GLN A 474 -0.76 33.86 -21.45
N SER A 475 0.31 33.65 -22.21
CA SER A 475 1.17 32.47 -22.01
C SER A 475 1.67 32.42 -20.57
N GLY A 476 1.46 31.28 -19.91
CA GLY A 476 1.77 31.09 -18.48
C GLY A 476 0.80 31.77 -17.50
N LYS A 477 -0.21 32.52 -17.98
CA LYS A 477 -1.27 33.17 -17.21
C LYS A 477 -2.63 33.00 -17.89
N PRO A 478 -3.14 31.77 -18.00
CA PRO A 478 -4.44 31.54 -18.62
C PRO A 478 -5.58 32.16 -17.81
N ILE A 479 -6.73 32.40 -18.45
CA ILE A 479 -7.98 32.62 -17.72
C ILE A 479 -8.62 31.26 -17.45
N ILE A 480 -8.92 30.96 -16.18
CA ILE A 480 -9.47 29.66 -15.79
C ILE A 480 -10.90 29.85 -15.31
N PHE A 481 -11.87 29.20 -15.93
CA PHE A 481 -13.23 29.05 -15.43
C PHE A 481 -13.40 27.63 -14.88
N ARG A 482 -13.85 27.50 -13.64
CA ARG A 482 -13.94 26.20 -12.96
C ARG A 482 -15.21 26.07 -12.15
N ALA A 483 -15.93 24.95 -12.28
CA ALA A 483 -16.99 24.60 -11.34
C ALA A 483 -16.36 24.17 -10.01
N ARG A 484 -16.72 24.84 -8.91
CA ARG A 484 -16.21 24.51 -7.59
C ARG A 484 -16.85 23.20 -7.10
N LYS A 485 -16.04 22.30 -6.56
CA LYS A 485 -16.47 20.95 -6.15
C LYS A 485 -16.53 20.75 -4.63
N TYR A 486 -16.09 21.73 -3.85
CA TYR A 486 -16.07 21.67 -2.39
C TYR A 486 -17.28 22.37 -1.75
N LYS A 487 -18.21 21.63 -1.13
CA LYS A 487 -19.23 22.22 -0.24
C LYS A 487 -18.66 22.33 1.17
N GLU A 488 -19.03 23.40 1.90
CA GLU A 488 -18.51 23.64 3.26
C GLU A 488 -18.92 22.57 4.31
N ALA A 489 -19.79 21.62 3.94
CA ALA A 489 -20.16 20.47 4.76
C ALA A 489 -19.50 19.15 4.31
N ASP A 490 -18.90 19.11 3.12
CA ASP A 490 -18.39 17.89 2.50
C ASP A 490 -16.89 17.75 2.80
N ASN A 491 -16.53 16.86 3.72
CA ASN A 491 -15.14 16.49 3.89
C ASN A 491 -14.69 15.68 2.64
N PRO A 492 -13.64 16.09 1.88
CA PRO A 492 -13.18 15.33 0.71
C PRO A 492 -12.74 13.90 1.08
N PHE A 493 -12.46 13.67 2.37
CA PHE A 493 -11.89 12.46 2.94
C PHE A 493 -12.92 11.52 3.61
N THR A 494 -14.15 11.96 3.88
CA THR A 494 -15.22 11.05 4.40
C THR A 494 -15.79 10.16 3.32
N GLY A 495 -15.56 10.52 2.05
CA GLY A 495 -15.86 9.69 0.90
C GLY A 495 -17.35 9.47 0.65
N ASP A 496 -18.27 9.82 1.54
CA ASP A 496 -19.68 9.38 1.49
C ASP A 496 -20.41 9.52 0.14
N GLY A 497 -19.94 10.35 -0.79
CA GLY A 497 -20.39 10.40 -2.19
C GLY A 497 -21.84 10.88 -2.33
N LYS A 498 -22.51 11.11 -1.21
CA LYS A 498 -23.90 11.45 -0.98
C LYS A 498 -23.98 12.97 -0.79
N GLY A 499 -23.91 13.74 -1.88
CA GLY A 499 -24.21 15.17 -1.76
C GLY A 499 -23.69 16.13 -2.81
N ARG A 500 -22.93 15.65 -3.81
CA ARG A 500 -22.33 16.56 -4.79
C ARG A 500 -23.31 16.91 -5.90
N GLU A 501 -24.15 17.91 -5.65
CA GLU A 501 -24.89 18.60 -6.71
C GLU A 501 -23.89 19.28 -7.64
N MET A 502 -23.88 18.87 -8.90
CA MET A 502 -22.99 19.43 -9.93
C MET A 502 -23.49 20.81 -10.36
N PHE A 503 -22.55 21.70 -10.72
CA PHE A 503 -22.89 22.88 -11.51
C PHE A 503 -23.44 22.45 -12.87
N LYS A 504 -24.61 22.97 -13.25
CA LYS A 504 -25.30 22.63 -14.49
C LYS A 504 -25.64 23.87 -15.30
N ILE A 505 -25.16 23.95 -16.55
CA ILE A 505 -25.73 24.82 -17.58
C ILE A 505 -26.85 24.03 -18.25
N ASN A 506 -28.10 24.46 -18.01
CA ASN A 506 -29.29 23.76 -18.51
C ASN A 506 -29.94 24.55 -19.64
N GLY A 507 -30.21 23.87 -20.77
CA GLY A 507 -30.88 24.43 -21.94
C GLY A 507 -32.34 24.03 -22.11
N GLU A 508 -33.02 23.61 -21.04
CA GLU A 508 -34.41 23.16 -21.04
C GLU A 508 -35.28 23.83 -22.13
N LYS A 509 -36.08 23.00 -22.81
CA LYS A 509 -36.70 23.24 -24.14
C LYS A 509 -37.50 24.55 -24.34
N THR A 510 -37.64 25.39 -23.33
CA THR A 510 -38.52 26.57 -23.29
C THR A 510 -37.79 27.92 -23.40
N LYS A 511 -36.45 27.99 -23.33
CA LYS A 511 -35.70 29.27 -23.39
C LYS A 511 -34.77 29.37 -24.60
N VAL A 512 -35.13 30.23 -25.55
CA VAL A 512 -34.30 30.59 -26.72
C VAL A 512 -33.13 31.47 -26.25
N GLY A 513 -31.89 31.06 -26.51
CA GLY A 513 -30.71 31.95 -26.40
C GLY A 513 -29.54 31.48 -25.52
N VAL A 514 -29.72 30.47 -24.66
CA VAL A 514 -28.59 29.93 -23.86
C VAL A 514 -27.65 29.12 -24.76
N LYS A 515 -26.39 29.55 -24.81
CA LYS A 515 -25.26 28.78 -25.34
C LYS A 515 -24.54 28.08 -24.18
N GLY A 516 -23.81 27.00 -24.45
CA GLY A 516 -22.97 26.34 -23.45
C GLY A 516 -21.69 27.12 -23.19
N ILE A 517 -20.55 26.51 -23.52
CA ILE A 517 -19.24 27.18 -23.50
C ILE A 517 -18.92 27.64 -24.92
N VAL A 518 -18.63 28.93 -25.13
CA VAL A 518 -18.32 29.48 -26.45
C VAL A 518 -17.06 30.33 -26.42
N ILE A 519 -16.05 29.95 -27.19
CA ILE A 519 -14.76 30.65 -27.30
C ILE A 519 -14.55 31.07 -28.75
N ASN A 520 -14.37 32.38 -29.00
CA ASN A 520 -14.28 32.94 -30.35
C ASN A 520 -13.06 33.83 -30.50
N ASN A 521 -12.06 33.39 -31.28
CA ASN A 521 -10.83 34.15 -31.54
C ASN A 521 -10.07 34.55 -30.25
N LEU A 522 -10.04 33.65 -29.26
CA LEU A 522 -9.36 33.88 -27.98
C LEU A 522 -8.26 32.85 -27.75
N SER A 523 -7.39 33.12 -26.78
CA SER A 523 -6.34 32.18 -26.41
C SER A 523 -6.06 32.09 -24.91
N ASN A 524 -5.33 31.05 -24.52
CA ASN A 524 -4.82 30.81 -23.17
C ASN A 524 -5.96 30.74 -22.14
N MET A 525 -6.80 29.72 -22.27
CA MET A 525 -7.97 29.53 -21.40
C MET A 525 -8.12 28.09 -20.92
N GLU A 526 -8.72 27.92 -19.75
CA GLU A 526 -9.08 26.63 -19.19
C GLU A 526 -10.52 26.63 -18.67
N PHE A 527 -11.26 25.57 -18.98
CA PHE A 527 -12.64 25.35 -18.54
C PHE A 527 -12.68 23.99 -17.86
N GLU A 528 -13.04 23.94 -16.57
CA GLU A 528 -12.96 22.70 -15.80
C GLU A 528 -14.20 22.41 -14.95
N GLY A 529 -14.74 21.18 -15.04
CA GLY A 529 -15.74 20.67 -14.08
C GLY A 529 -17.21 20.94 -14.39
N PHE A 530 -17.55 21.49 -15.56
CA PHE A 530 -18.92 21.93 -15.87
C PHE A 530 -19.81 20.81 -16.42
N GLU A 531 -21.06 20.71 -15.98
CA GLU A 531 -22.10 19.97 -16.72
C GLU A 531 -22.83 20.92 -17.68
N VAL A 532 -22.84 20.59 -18.96
CA VAL A 532 -23.53 21.34 -20.02
C VAL A 532 -24.48 20.40 -20.74
N SER A 533 -25.77 20.56 -20.49
CA SER A 533 -26.77 19.61 -20.98
C SER A 533 -28.03 20.24 -21.54
N ASP A 534 -28.73 19.42 -22.33
CA ASP A 534 -30.07 19.70 -22.87
C ASP A 534 -30.13 20.96 -23.75
N LEU A 535 -28.99 21.41 -24.30
CA LEU A 535 -28.93 22.60 -25.15
C LEU A 535 -29.50 22.35 -26.55
N PRO A 536 -30.07 23.38 -27.20
CA PRO A 536 -30.45 23.32 -28.61
C PRO A 536 -29.27 23.35 -29.59
N GLN A 537 -28.03 23.60 -29.12
CA GLN A 537 -26.80 23.71 -29.91
C GLN A 537 -25.70 22.79 -29.35
N SER A 538 -24.45 22.95 -29.83
CA SER A 538 -23.30 22.19 -29.32
C SER A 538 -22.99 22.59 -27.86
N GLY A 539 -22.57 21.63 -27.03
CA GLY A 539 -22.25 21.87 -25.62
C GLY A 539 -21.06 22.83 -25.42
N CYS A 540 -20.02 22.65 -26.21
CA CYS A 540 -18.87 23.56 -26.29
C CYS A 540 -18.53 23.89 -27.75
N MET A 541 -18.25 25.15 -28.04
CA MET A 541 -17.81 25.63 -29.36
C MET A 541 -16.50 26.41 -29.22
N ILE A 542 -15.45 25.95 -29.90
CA ILE A 542 -14.13 26.59 -29.96
C ILE A 542 -13.88 27.02 -31.40
N ASN A 543 -13.88 28.33 -31.66
CA ASN A 543 -13.74 28.88 -33.00
C ASN A 543 -12.45 29.69 -33.12
N ASN A 544 -11.56 29.30 -34.04
CA ASN A 544 -10.29 30.00 -34.37
C ASN A 544 -9.48 30.43 -33.13
N SER A 545 -9.39 29.54 -32.14
CA SER A 545 -8.81 29.85 -30.82
C SER A 545 -7.59 28.99 -30.52
N ALA A 546 -6.70 29.45 -29.64
CA ALA A 546 -5.44 28.75 -29.36
C ALA A 546 -5.14 28.57 -27.87
N ASP A 547 -4.41 27.53 -27.50
CA ASP A 547 -4.03 27.26 -26.10
C ASP A 547 -5.27 27.15 -25.18
N ILE A 548 -6.24 26.34 -25.60
CA ILE A 548 -7.52 26.13 -24.90
C ILE A 548 -7.53 24.76 -24.24
N LYS A 549 -8.01 24.71 -22.99
CA LYS A 549 -8.15 23.47 -22.25
C LYS A 549 -9.59 23.30 -21.78
N VAL A 550 -10.18 22.14 -22.07
CA VAL A 550 -11.51 21.75 -21.58
C VAL A 550 -11.35 20.45 -20.82
N LYS A 551 -11.59 20.49 -19.50
CA LYS A 551 -11.27 19.39 -18.60
C LYS A 551 -12.42 18.99 -17.70
N LYS A 552 -12.60 17.70 -17.43
CA LYS A 552 -13.56 17.23 -16.40
C LYS A 552 -14.98 17.77 -16.57
N CYS A 553 -15.38 18.14 -17.79
CA CYS A 553 -16.72 18.61 -18.10
C CYS A 553 -17.60 17.45 -18.56
N VAL A 554 -18.90 17.57 -18.31
CA VAL A 554 -19.93 16.70 -18.89
C VAL A 554 -20.63 17.46 -20.02
N PHE A 555 -20.67 16.88 -21.20
CA PHE A 555 -21.49 17.37 -22.32
C PHE A 555 -22.54 16.31 -22.64
N ALA A 556 -23.79 16.55 -22.23
CA ALA A 556 -24.83 15.53 -22.28
C ALA A 556 -26.12 15.98 -22.96
N LYS A 557 -26.74 15.10 -23.76
CA LYS A 557 -28.11 15.30 -24.29
C LYS A 557 -28.29 16.59 -25.11
N ASN A 558 -27.22 17.16 -25.66
CA ASN A 558 -27.30 18.35 -26.50
C ASN A 558 -27.82 18.01 -27.90
N ARG A 559 -28.59 18.91 -28.53
CA ARG A 559 -29.22 18.64 -29.84
C ARG A 559 -28.26 18.69 -31.03
N ALA A 560 -27.04 19.19 -30.84
CA ALA A 560 -25.96 19.15 -31.82
C ALA A 560 -24.75 18.37 -31.26
N ASN A 561 -23.52 18.85 -31.44
CA ASN A 561 -22.31 18.14 -31.02
C ASN A 561 -22.10 18.25 -29.50
N GLY A 562 -21.38 17.30 -28.89
CA GLY A 562 -20.91 17.46 -27.52
C GLY A 562 -19.91 18.62 -27.42
N LEU A 563 -18.85 18.54 -28.23
CA LEU A 563 -17.87 19.60 -28.42
C LEU A 563 -17.53 19.78 -29.90
N GLU A 564 -17.35 21.03 -30.30
CA GLU A 564 -17.09 21.46 -31.67
C GLU A 564 -15.87 22.38 -31.72
N ILE A 565 -14.87 22.02 -32.53
CA ILE A 565 -13.66 22.81 -32.81
C ILE A 565 -13.69 23.22 -34.28
N ASN A 566 -13.73 24.52 -34.55
CA ASN A 566 -13.72 25.09 -35.88
C ASN A 566 -12.44 25.95 -36.04
N GLY A 567 -11.34 25.30 -36.40
CA GLY A 567 -10.01 25.91 -36.50
C GLY A 567 -9.35 26.21 -35.14
N GLY A 568 -8.09 26.64 -35.17
CA GLY A 568 -7.30 26.92 -33.97
C GLY A 568 -6.08 26.02 -33.78
N SER A 569 -5.38 26.17 -32.65
CA SER A 569 -4.18 25.36 -32.35
C SER A 569 -3.94 25.13 -30.86
N ASN A 570 -3.33 23.99 -30.50
CA ASN A 570 -3.00 23.66 -29.10
C ASN A 570 -4.25 23.57 -28.22
N ILE A 571 -5.15 22.64 -28.53
CA ILE A 571 -6.41 22.47 -27.79
C ILE A 571 -6.38 21.12 -27.07
N GLU A 572 -6.61 21.14 -25.75
CA GLU A 572 -6.57 19.97 -24.87
C GLU A 572 -7.99 19.65 -24.37
N ILE A 573 -8.48 18.45 -24.70
CA ILE A 573 -9.76 17.90 -24.26
C ILE A 573 -9.46 16.70 -23.35
N ASP A 574 -9.45 16.92 -22.04
CA ASP A 574 -8.97 15.94 -21.05
C ASP A 574 -10.06 15.56 -20.03
N ARG A 575 -10.30 14.27 -19.79
CA ARG A 575 -11.22 13.80 -18.73
C ARG A 575 -12.66 14.30 -18.82
N ASN A 576 -13.16 14.57 -20.02
CA ASN A 576 -14.56 14.96 -20.20
C ASN A 576 -15.45 13.74 -20.40
N THR A 577 -16.73 13.86 -20.04
CA THR A 577 -17.77 12.87 -20.34
C THR A 577 -18.70 13.41 -21.42
N PHE A 578 -18.70 12.77 -22.58
CA PHE A 578 -19.64 13.04 -23.66
C PHE A 578 -20.74 11.98 -23.64
N TRP A 579 -21.96 12.39 -23.35
CA TRP A 579 -23.07 11.46 -23.11
C TRP A 579 -24.29 11.78 -23.96
N ASN A 580 -24.54 10.95 -24.99
CA ASN A 580 -25.79 10.96 -25.74
C ASN A 580 -26.15 12.32 -26.37
N ASN A 581 -25.16 13.03 -26.92
CA ASN A 581 -25.43 14.20 -27.76
C ASN A 581 -25.96 13.73 -29.14
N ASN A 582 -26.90 14.46 -29.74
CA ASN A 582 -27.55 14.08 -31.00
C ASN A 582 -26.63 14.21 -32.24
N GLY A 583 -25.59 15.03 -32.16
CA GLY A 583 -24.54 15.20 -33.17
C GLY A 583 -23.35 14.27 -32.94
N TRP A 584 -22.16 14.71 -33.37
CA TRP A 584 -20.91 14.04 -33.01
C TRP A 584 -20.58 14.32 -31.55
N GLN A 585 -19.98 13.35 -30.84
CA GLN A 585 -19.53 13.62 -29.47
C GLN A 585 -18.38 14.64 -29.49
N ILE A 586 -17.43 14.46 -30.41
CA ILE A 586 -16.38 15.43 -30.73
C ILE A 586 -16.35 15.67 -32.24
N PHE A 587 -16.45 16.93 -32.64
CA PHE A 587 -16.36 17.38 -34.02
C PHE A 587 -15.20 18.38 -34.19
N VAL A 588 -14.25 18.06 -35.07
CA VAL A 588 -13.09 18.91 -35.36
C VAL A 588 -13.04 19.26 -36.85
N SER A 589 -13.00 20.55 -37.16
CA SER A 589 -13.00 21.11 -38.51
C SER A 589 -12.05 22.33 -38.62
N GLY A 590 -11.96 22.96 -39.80
CA GLY A 590 -11.30 24.26 -39.98
C GLY A 590 -9.77 24.30 -39.91
N SER A 591 -9.07 23.24 -40.35
CA SER A 591 -7.59 23.13 -40.33
C SER A 591 -6.95 23.34 -38.95
N ALA A 592 -7.64 22.92 -37.87
CA ALA A 592 -7.08 22.98 -36.52
C ALA A 592 -5.80 22.14 -36.38
N LYS A 593 -4.88 22.50 -35.48
CA LYS A 593 -3.57 21.84 -35.30
C LYS A 593 -3.28 21.53 -33.83
N ASN A 594 -2.49 20.49 -33.55
CA ASN A 594 -2.06 20.12 -32.19
C ASN A 594 -3.26 19.96 -31.23
N ILE A 595 -4.20 19.08 -31.60
CA ILE A 595 -5.39 18.77 -30.78
C ILE A 595 -5.08 17.54 -29.95
N ASP A 596 -5.24 17.61 -28.64
CA ASP A 596 -4.96 16.51 -27.70
C ASP A 596 -6.26 16.10 -26.99
N VAL A 597 -6.83 14.96 -27.38
CA VAL A 597 -8.07 14.40 -26.84
C VAL A 597 -7.74 13.15 -26.05
N ARG A 598 -7.76 13.25 -24.72
CA ARG A 598 -7.32 12.15 -23.85
C ARG A 598 -8.17 11.92 -22.62
N SER A 599 -8.16 10.69 -22.13
CA SER A 599 -8.83 10.31 -20.87
C SER A 599 -10.33 10.64 -20.86
N ASN A 600 -11.01 10.77 -22.01
CA ASN A 600 -12.43 11.13 -22.08
C ASN A 600 -13.32 9.88 -22.11
N LEU A 601 -14.50 9.95 -21.50
CA LEU A 601 -15.58 8.99 -21.71
C LEU A 601 -16.44 9.47 -22.88
N ILE A 602 -16.53 8.68 -23.95
CA ILE A 602 -17.25 9.04 -25.17
C ILE A 602 -18.34 8.01 -25.44
N CYS A 603 -19.60 8.41 -25.23
CA CYS A 603 -20.77 7.55 -25.32
C CYS A 603 -21.69 7.93 -26.48
N ILE A 604 -22.22 6.92 -27.19
CA ILE A 604 -23.22 7.08 -28.25
C ILE A 604 -24.45 6.20 -27.98
N ASN A 605 -25.63 6.68 -28.37
CA ASN A 605 -26.89 5.93 -28.30
C ASN A 605 -27.64 5.85 -29.66
N SER A 606 -27.04 6.35 -30.74
CA SER A 606 -27.61 6.31 -32.09
C SER A 606 -26.52 5.99 -33.12
N SER A 607 -26.87 5.20 -34.13
CA SER A 607 -25.99 4.86 -35.26
C SER A 607 -25.96 5.94 -36.36
N SER A 608 -26.78 6.99 -36.24
CA SER A 608 -26.93 8.04 -37.27
C SER A 608 -25.77 9.06 -37.30
N LYS A 609 -24.97 9.15 -36.21
CA LYS A 609 -23.75 9.98 -36.07
C LYS A 609 -22.69 9.20 -35.29
N GLY A 610 -21.43 9.65 -35.33
CA GLY A 610 -20.31 8.93 -34.71
C GLY A 610 -19.73 9.58 -33.46
N MET A 611 -18.71 8.93 -32.91
CA MET A 611 -17.99 9.36 -31.71
C MET A 611 -17.07 10.54 -32.01
N VAL A 612 -16.22 10.40 -33.04
CA VAL A 612 -15.21 11.41 -33.39
C VAL A 612 -15.26 11.67 -34.89
N ASN A 613 -15.36 12.95 -35.27
CA ASN A 613 -15.10 13.42 -36.62
C ASN A 613 -13.94 14.42 -36.61
N ILE A 614 -12.97 14.20 -37.48
CA ILE A 614 -11.78 15.04 -37.61
C ILE A 614 -11.38 15.18 -39.08
N SER A 615 -10.80 16.30 -39.50
CA SER A 615 -10.29 16.42 -40.87
C SER A 615 -9.05 15.54 -41.09
N SER A 616 -8.79 15.14 -42.35
CA SER A 616 -7.59 14.39 -42.72
C SER A 616 -6.29 15.17 -42.51
N GLU A 617 -6.35 16.49 -42.48
CA GLU A 617 -5.19 17.35 -42.20
C GLU A 617 -4.91 17.44 -40.69
N THR A 618 -5.96 17.61 -39.89
CA THR A 618 -5.83 17.78 -38.44
C THR A 618 -5.41 16.48 -37.77
N VAL A 619 -5.91 15.32 -38.23
CA VAL A 619 -5.61 14.01 -37.61
C VAL A 619 -4.10 13.69 -37.59
N VAL A 620 -3.33 14.21 -38.54
CA VAL A 620 -1.87 14.00 -38.61
C VAL A 620 -1.12 14.69 -37.46
N SER A 621 -1.70 15.75 -36.89
CA SER A 621 -1.13 16.51 -35.77
C SER A 621 -1.93 16.35 -34.48
N ALA A 622 -2.97 15.52 -34.48
CA ALA A 622 -3.82 15.30 -33.34
C ALA A 622 -3.38 14.05 -32.57
N SER A 623 -3.51 14.12 -31.25
CA SER A 623 -3.30 13.03 -30.32
C SER A 623 -4.68 12.64 -29.78
N PHE A 624 -5.10 11.42 -30.06
CA PHE A 624 -6.23 10.79 -29.37
C PHE A 624 -5.64 9.63 -28.58
N ASP A 625 -5.75 9.60 -27.26
CA ASP A 625 -5.24 8.45 -26.50
C ASP A 625 -5.86 8.33 -25.10
N TYR A 626 -5.84 7.13 -24.52
CA TYR A 626 -6.42 6.85 -23.19
C TYR A 626 -7.92 7.17 -23.06
N ASN A 627 -8.67 7.25 -24.16
CA ASN A 627 -10.12 7.47 -24.14
C ASN A 627 -10.87 6.14 -23.92
N CYS A 628 -12.05 6.23 -23.30
CA CYS A 628 -12.99 5.12 -23.20
C CYS A 628 -14.18 5.35 -24.13
N TYR A 629 -14.43 4.41 -25.02
CA TYR A 629 -15.55 4.44 -25.95
C TYR A 629 -16.65 3.50 -25.49
N TYR A 630 -17.87 4.02 -25.33
CA TYR A 630 -19.02 3.25 -24.92
C TYR A 630 -20.14 3.32 -25.98
N PRO A 631 -20.31 2.28 -26.82
CA PRO A 631 -21.51 2.16 -27.65
C PRO A 631 -22.66 1.65 -26.77
N ALA A 632 -23.72 2.44 -26.61
CA ALA A 632 -24.87 2.03 -25.79
C ALA A 632 -25.48 0.72 -26.32
N LYS A 633 -26.07 -0.05 -25.39
CA LYS A 633 -26.63 -1.38 -25.64
C LYS A 633 -27.48 -1.44 -26.93
N GLY A 634 -27.09 -2.30 -27.87
CA GLY A 634 -27.75 -2.47 -29.17
C GLY A 634 -27.09 -1.71 -30.33
N ILE A 635 -26.10 -0.85 -30.07
CA ILE A 635 -25.23 -0.26 -31.09
C ILE A 635 -24.04 -1.19 -31.33
N LEU A 636 -23.81 -1.56 -32.59
CA LEU A 636 -22.77 -2.54 -32.95
C LEU A 636 -21.38 -1.93 -33.09
N ASN A 637 -21.28 -0.65 -33.47
CA ASN A 637 -20.03 -0.05 -33.98
C ASN A 637 -19.72 1.31 -33.35
N CYS A 638 -18.44 1.56 -33.08
CA CYS A 638 -17.90 2.87 -32.70
C CYS A 638 -17.47 3.61 -33.97
N ARG A 639 -18.25 4.61 -34.42
CA ARG A 639 -17.94 5.31 -35.68
C ARG A 639 -16.95 6.46 -35.47
N PHE A 640 -15.83 6.39 -36.19
CA PHE A 640 -14.80 7.42 -36.34
C PHE A 640 -14.75 7.89 -37.80
N GLN A 641 -14.50 9.17 -38.04
CA GLN A 641 -14.40 9.71 -39.40
C GLN A 641 -13.17 10.61 -39.55
N THR A 642 -12.40 10.37 -40.63
CA THR A 642 -11.37 11.30 -41.10
C THR A 642 -11.48 11.60 -42.59
N GLY A 643 -11.75 12.86 -42.93
CA GLY A 643 -12.09 13.25 -44.30
C GLY A 643 -13.29 12.45 -44.82
N ASN A 644 -13.10 11.74 -45.93
CA ASN A 644 -14.12 10.87 -46.54
C ASN A 644 -14.08 9.42 -46.03
N PHE A 645 -13.16 9.08 -45.12
CA PHE A 645 -13.00 7.71 -44.60
C PHE A 645 -13.75 7.54 -43.28
N ILE A 646 -14.53 6.46 -43.19
CA ILE A 646 -15.28 6.06 -42.00
C ILE A 646 -14.70 4.76 -41.48
N TYR A 647 -14.48 4.69 -40.17
CA TYR A 647 -14.02 3.50 -39.45
C TYR A 647 -15.04 3.17 -38.37
N ASP A 648 -15.62 1.98 -38.43
CA ASP A 648 -16.67 1.54 -37.51
C ASP A 648 -16.14 0.66 -36.35
N GLU A 649 -14.82 0.45 -36.31
CA GLU A 649 -14.11 -0.27 -35.26
C GLU A 649 -12.90 0.52 -34.76
N LEU A 650 -12.70 0.56 -33.43
CA LEU A 650 -11.54 1.20 -32.81
C LEU A 650 -10.22 0.58 -33.29
N SER A 651 -10.17 -0.75 -33.47
CA SER A 651 -8.97 -1.45 -33.93
C SER A 651 -8.53 -1.02 -35.33
N LEU A 652 -9.49 -0.73 -36.21
CA LEU A 652 -9.23 -0.27 -37.56
C LEU A 652 -8.79 1.20 -37.57
N TRP A 653 -9.43 2.04 -36.75
CA TRP A 653 -9.01 3.41 -36.51
C TRP A 653 -7.55 3.46 -36.05
N GLN A 654 -7.21 2.75 -34.97
CA GLN A 654 -5.86 2.68 -34.40
C GLN A 654 -4.81 2.28 -35.44
N ARG A 655 -5.06 1.21 -36.22
CA ARG A 655 -4.13 0.74 -37.25
C ARG A 655 -3.93 1.73 -38.40
N LYS A 656 -4.95 2.53 -38.73
CA LYS A 656 -4.92 3.42 -39.90
C LYS A 656 -4.37 4.80 -39.58
N THR A 657 -4.62 5.30 -38.37
CA THR A 657 -4.18 6.64 -37.95
C THR A 657 -2.91 6.60 -37.11
N GLY A 658 -2.61 5.47 -36.45
CA GLY A 658 -1.50 5.37 -35.49
C GLY A 658 -1.77 6.07 -34.15
N THR A 659 -3.01 6.50 -33.90
CA THR A 659 -3.44 7.12 -32.63
C THR A 659 -4.36 6.16 -31.83
N ASP A 660 -4.75 6.55 -30.62
CA ASP A 660 -5.67 5.85 -29.71
C ASP A 660 -5.18 4.50 -29.22
N LEU A 661 -3.86 4.27 -29.22
CA LEU A 661 -3.26 2.97 -28.94
C LEU A 661 -3.54 2.45 -27.51
N ASN A 662 -3.81 3.34 -26.56
CA ASN A 662 -4.17 3.02 -25.18
C ASN A 662 -5.67 3.19 -24.89
N SER A 663 -6.45 3.70 -25.85
CA SER A 663 -7.90 3.80 -25.76
C SER A 663 -8.56 2.42 -25.86
N PHE A 664 -9.75 2.26 -25.28
CA PHE A 664 -10.47 0.98 -25.28
C PHE A 664 -11.99 1.17 -25.38
N ILE A 665 -12.67 0.09 -25.76
CA ILE A 665 -14.14 0.02 -25.72
C ILE A 665 -14.54 -0.66 -24.40
N CYS A 666 -15.45 -0.06 -23.63
CA CYS A 666 -16.03 -0.70 -22.44
C CYS A 666 -17.43 -1.25 -22.75
N ASN A 667 -17.79 -2.38 -22.12
CA ASN A 667 -19.13 -2.95 -22.21
C ASN A 667 -20.14 -2.21 -21.33
N ASP A 668 -19.68 -1.72 -20.17
CA ASP A 668 -20.44 -0.86 -19.26
C ASP A 668 -19.45 0.08 -18.56
N PRO A 669 -19.64 1.41 -18.63
CA PRO A 669 -18.82 2.36 -17.90
C PRO A 669 -19.10 2.34 -16.38
N LEU A 670 -20.14 1.64 -15.90
CA LEU A 670 -20.49 1.51 -14.48
C LEU A 670 -20.59 2.89 -13.81
N LEU A 671 -21.60 3.66 -14.22
CA LEU A 671 -21.84 5.01 -13.71
C LEU A 671 -22.96 5.00 -12.67
N VAL A 672 -22.85 5.84 -11.64
CA VAL A 672 -23.75 5.89 -10.48
C VAL A 672 -25.22 6.00 -10.88
N ASN A 673 -25.60 7.01 -11.68
CA ASN A 673 -26.96 7.14 -12.21
C ASN A 673 -27.01 8.08 -13.44
N PRO A 674 -26.57 7.61 -14.62
CA PRO A 674 -26.48 8.47 -15.80
C PRO A 674 -27.85 8.89 -16.35
N VAL A 675 -28.93 8.19 -15.98
CA VAL A 675 -30.30 8.57 -16.36
C VAL A 675 -30.70 9.88 -15.67
N SER A 676 -30.41 10.00 -14.38
CA SER A 676 -30.67 11.21 -13.60
C SER A 676 -29.60 12.29 -13.75
N GLY A 677 -28.56 12.05 -14.55
CA GLY A 677 -27.47 13.01 -14.80
C GLY A 677 -26.23 12.83 -13.93
N ASP A 678 -26.13 11.74 -13.15
CA ASP A 678 -24.93 11.44 -12.38
C ASP A 678 -24.01 10.51 -13.18
N TYR A 679 -23.03 11.12 -13.83
CA TYR A 679 -22.07 10.43 -14.70
C TYR A 679 -20.76 10.06 -13.98
N ARG A 680 -20.75 10.06 -12.64
CA ARG A 680 -19.58 9.63 -11.88
C ARG A 680 -19.42 8.11 -12.02
N PRO A 681 -18.19 7.60 -12.15
CA PRO A 681 -17.93 6.17 -12.08
C PRO A 681 -18.25 5.64 -10.69
N GLU A 682 -18.87 4.47 -10.62
CA GLU A 682 -19.07 3.72 -9.38
C GLU A 682 -17.85 2.83 -9.04
N PHE A 683 -17.89 2.16 -7.89
CA PHE A 683 -16.81 1.26 -7.47
C PHE A 683 -16.60 0.10 -8.46
N GLY A 684 -15.35 -0.12 -8.89
CA GLY A 684 -15.01 -1.14 -9.89
C GLY A 684 -15.34 -0.71 -11.33
N SER A 685 -15.68 0.56 -11.56
CA SER A 685 -15.82 1.08 -12.91
C SER A 685 -14.50 0.96 -13.70
N PRO A 686 -14.55 0.51 -14.97
CA PRO A 686 -13.37 0.45 -15.82
C PRO A 686 -12.82 1.84 -16.18
N LEU A 687 -13.46 2.93 -15.73
CA LEU A 687 -12.97 4.29 -15.93
C LEU A 687 -11.97 4.72 -14.86
N ILE A 688 -11.93 4.04 -13.72
CA ILE A 688 -11.06 4.39 -12.60
C ILE A 688 -9.61 4.08 -12.99
N ARG A 689 -8.76 5.10 -12.95
CA ARG A 689 -7.31 5.01 -13.15
C ARG A 689 -6.84 4.42 -14.50
N ARG A 690 -7.69 4.46 -15.52
CA ARG A 690 -7.34 4.03 -16.89
C ARG A 690 -7.01 5.16 -17.84
N GLY A 691 -7.15 6.41 -17.40
CA GLY A 691 -6.75 7.59 -18.14
C GLY A 691 -5.22 7.76 -18.16
N GLU A 692 -4.76 8.78 -18.87
CA GLU A 692 -3.35 9.16 -18.86
C GLU A 692 -2.91 9.42 -17.39
N PHE A 693 -1.74 8.91 -16.99
CA PHE A 693 -1.19 9.04 -15.63
C PHE A 693 -1.94 8.27 -14.53
N SER A 694 -2.63 7.19 -14.88
CA SER A 694 -3.47 6.44 -13.93
C SER A 694 -4.56 7.32 -13.31
N LEU A 695 -5.04 8.34 -14.04
CA LEU A 695 -6.15 9.19 -13.63
C LEU A 695 -7.48 8.55 -14.07
N GLY A 696 -8.59 9.03 -13.50
CA GLY A 696 -9.92 8.64 -13.97
C GLY A 696 -10.14 9.03 -15.43
N ILE A 697 -10.96 8.27 -16.14
CA ILE A 697 -11.52 8.62 -17.45
C ILE A 697 -12.87 9.31 -17.24
N GLY A 698 -13.13 10.36 -18.03
CA GLY A 698 -14.31 11.19 -17.87
C GLY A 698 -14.30 11.98 -16.55
N VAL A 699 -15.47 12.40 -16.09
CA VAL A 699 -15.60 13.25 -14.88
C VAL A 699 -15.36 12.52 -13.55
N GLY A 700 -14.79 11.31 -13.61
CA GLY A 700 -14.37 10.56 -12.43
C GLY A 700 -13.36 11.32 -11.58
N ASP A 701 -13.44 11.11 -10.27
CA ASP A 701 -12.50 11.73 -9.34
C ASP A 701 -11.09 11.17 -9.57
N ASP A 702 -10.11 12.07 -9.73
CA ASP A 702 -8.71 11.72 -9.99
C ASP A 702 -8.08 10.88 -8.87
N LEU A 703 -8.56 11.10 -7.65
CA LEU A 703 -7.80 10.83 -6.44
C LEU A 703 -8.67 10.43 -5.24
N ASN A 704 -10.00 10.48 -5.36
CA ASN A 704 -10.87 10.02 -4.30
C ASN A 704 -10.93 8.50 -4.32
N PHE A 705 -10.43 7.93 -3.22
CA PHE A 705 -11.05 6.77 -2.62
C PHE A 705 -12.55 6.86 -2.84
N VAL A 706 -13.09 5.98 -3.68
CA VAL A 706 -14.48 5.63 -3.52
C VAL A 706 -14.60 5.13 -2.07
N PRO A 707 -15.52 5.71 -1.29
CA PRO A 707 -15.71 5.38 0.10
C PRO A 707 -15.82 3.87 0.27
N LYS A 708 -15.38 3.43 1.45
CA LYS A 708 -15.74 2.15 2.05
C LYS A 708 -17.26 1.94 2.24
N GLU A 709 -18.14 2.72 1.59
CA GLU A 709 -19.44 2.16 1.24
C GLU A 709 -19.16 1.21 0.09
N LYS A 710 -18.70 0.00 0.44
CA LYS A 710 -18.90 -1.17 -0.38
C LYS A 710 -20.31 -1.01 -0.95
N VAL A 711 -20.44 -0.89 -2.28
CA VAL A 711 -21.72 -1.23 -2.92
C VAL A 711 -22.14 -2.50 -2.22
N LYS A 712 -23.29 -2.48 -1.53
CA LYS A 712 -23.67 -3.52 -0.59
C LYS A 712 -23.47 -4.87 -1.27
N GLU A 713 -22.31 -5.48 -1.02
CA GLU A 713 -21.87 -6.67 -1.71
C GLU A 713 -22.90 -7.70 -1.27
N VAL A 714 -23.63 -8.26 -2.23
CA VAL A 714 -24.59 -9.30 -1.89
C VAL A 714 -23.76 -10.51 -1.50
N CYS A 715 -23.40 -10.61 -0.22
CA CYS A 715 -22.76 -11.79 0.30
C CYS A 715 -23.79 -12.91 0.31
N PHE A 716 -23.55 -13.93 -0.50
CA PHE A 716 -24.26 -15.18 -0.43
C PHE A 716 -23.29 -16.28 -0.01
N ILE A 717 -23.81 -17.19 0.80
CA ILE A 717 -23.11 -18.42 1.16
C ILE A 717 -23.34 -19.43 0.04
N GLU A 718 -22.26 -20.04 -0.45
CA GLU A 718 -22.36 -21.08 -1.47
C GLU A 718 -21.46 -22.30 -1.19
N ASP A 719 -21.72 -23.37 -1.94
CA ASP A 719 -20.96 -24.63 -1.93
C ASP A 719 -20.74 -25.20 -0.52
N ILE A 720 -21.84 -25.30 0.23
CA ILE A 720 -21.83 -25.82 1.60
C ILE A 720 -21.70 -27.34 1.55
N ARG A 721 -20.66 -27.87 2.21
CA ARG A 721 -20.32 -29.30 2.22
C ARG A 721 -20.03 -29.79 3.62
N VAL A 722 -20.27 -31.07 3.83
CA VAL A 722 -19.78 -31.81 5.00
C VAL A 722 -18.59 -32.65 4.55
N ASN A 723 -17.41 -32.28 5.02
CA ASN A 723 -16.15 -32.96 4.77
C ASN A 723 -15.66 -33.65 6.05
N CYS A 724 -14.65 -34.52 5.92
CA CYS A 724 -13.96 -35.13 7.06
C CYS A 724 -14.92 -35.77 8.09
N LEU A 725 -16.00 -36.38 7.59
CA LEU A 725 -17.04 -37.01 8.39
C LEU A 725 -16.50 -38.29 9.03
N SER A 726 -16.68 -38.42 10.35
CA SER A 726 -16.35 -39.62 11.10
C SER A 726 -17.55 -40.10 11.92
N SER A 727 -17.34 -41.06 12.82
CA SER A 727 -18.37 -41.45 13.80
C SER A 727 -18.55 -40.42 14.92
N THR A 728 -17.61 -39.49 15.09
CA THR A 728 -17.57 -38.55 16.23
C THR A 728 -17.25 -37.11 15.87
N THR A 729 -16.98 -36.82 14.60
CA THR A 729 -16.63 -35.50 14.09
C THR A 729 -17.22 -35.29 12.70
N ALA A 730 -17.41 -34.03 12.31
CA ALA A 730 -17.74 -33.63 10.96
C ALA A 730 -17.22 -32.21 10.73
N THR A 731 -16.73 -31.88 9.53
CA THR A 731 -16.31 -30.50 9.21
C THR A 731 -17.25 -29.90 8.19
N VAL A 732 -17.84 -28.75 8.51
CA VAL A 732 -18.66 -28.01 7.56
C VAL A 732 -17.78 -27.00 6.84
N THR A 733 -17.81 -26.98 5.51
CA THR A 733 -17.05 -26.03 4.68
C THR A 733 -17.95 -25.29 3.72
N TRP A 734 -17.67 -24.01 3.44
CA TRP A 734 -18.44 -23.19 2.49
C TRP A 734 -17.64 -21.97 2.05
N TRP A 735 -18.20 -21.22 1.10
CA TRP A 735 -17.58 -20.01 0.55
C TRP A 735 -18.43 -18.76 0.74
N THR A 736 -17.75 -17.63 0.91
CA THR A 736 -18.25 -16.25 0.80
C THR A 736 -17.40 -15.51 -0.25
N PRO A 737 -17.55 -15.84 -1.55
CA PRO A 737 -16.53 -15.56 -2.55
C PRO A 737 -16.18 -14.08 -2.73
N GLN A 738 -17.12 -13.18 -2.43
CA GLN A 738 -16.97 -11.73 -2.64
C GLN A 738 -16.57 -10.97 -1.37
N ILE A 739 -16.67 -11.59 -0.19
CA ILE A 739 -16.45 -10.88 1.07
C ILE A 739 -15.69 -11.70 2.09
N LEU A 740 -14.68 -11.04 2.65
CA LEU A 740 -14.02 -11.44 3.87
C LEU A 740 -14.98 -11.40 5.06
N SER A 741 -15.28 -12.56 5.64
CA SER A 741 -16.25 -12.67 6.73
C SER A 741 -15.74 -13.52 7.88
N ALA A 742 -16.36 -13.33 9.04
CA ALA A 742 -16.33 -14.30 10.13
C ALA A 742 -17.55 -15.23 10.02
N SER A 743 -17.52 -16.33 10.75
CA SER A 743 -18.39 -17.47 10.45
C SER A 743 -18.78 -18.25 11.71
N SER A 744 -20.01 -18.78 11.68
CA SER A 744 -20.62 -19.56 12.73
C SER A 744 -21.29 -20.81 12.16
N VAL A 745 -21.27 -21.90 12.93
CA VAL A 745 -22.10 -23.10 12.69
C VAL A 745 -23.03 -23.31 13.87
N TYR A 746 -24.32 -23.32 13.59
CA TYR A 746 -25.34 -23.80 14.52
C TYR A 746 -25.60 -25.28 14.22
N TRP A 747 -25.69 -26.13 15.24
CA TRP A 747 -25.85 -27.58 15.06
C TRP A 747 -26.55 -28.27 16.23
N GLY A 748 -27.13 -29.44 15.97
CA GLY A 748 -27.77 -30.27 16.99
C GLY A 748 -28.25 -31.61 16.41
N ASP A 749 -28.61 -32.56 17.27
CA ASP A 749 -29.27 -33.81 16.87
C ASP A 749 -30.78 -33.61 16.58
N THR A 750 -31.27 -32.37 16.74
CA THR A 750 -32.60 -31.92 16.33
C THR A 750 -32.51 -30.70 15.40
N PRO A 751 -33.54 -30.41 14.57
CA PRO A 751 -33.60 -29.20 13.75
C PRO A 751 -33.62 -27.88 14.53
N ALA A 752 -33.67 -27.90 15.87
CA ALA A 752 -33.64 -26.70 16.70
C ALA A 752 -32.24 -26.08 16.83
N LEU A 753 -31.18 -26.82 16.46
CA LEU A 753 -29.79 -26.34 16.42
C LEU A 753 -29.30 -25.72 17.74
N GLU A 754 -29.38 -26.49 18.82
CA GLU A 754 -29.12 -26.04 20.20
C GLU A 754 -27.68 -25.59 20.49
N ASN A 755 -26.72 -25.98 19.64
CA ASN A 755 -25.30 -25.66 19.82
C ASN A 755 -24.84 -24.62 18.79
N LYS A 756 -23.86 -23.80 19.16
CA LYS A 756 -23.20 -22.81 18.28
C LYS A 756 -21.68 -22.89 18.42
N ILE A 757 -20.98 -22.90 17.30
CA ILE A 757 -19.54 -22.63 17.21
C ILE A 757 -19.40 -21.30 16.45
N ASP A 758 -18.67 -20.33 17.00
CA ASP A 758 -18.54 -18.98 16.45
C ASP A 758 -17.06 -18.59 16.37
N ILE A 759 -16.56 -18.39 15.14
CA ILE A 759 -15.17 -18.05 14.85
C ILE A 759 -15.14 -16.57 14.43
N LYS A 760 -14.98 -15.70 15.42
CA LYS A 760 -15.22 -14.25 15.29
C LYS A 760 -14.10 -13.48 14.61
N HIS A 761 -12.87 -13.98 14.75
CA HIS A 761 -11.65 -13.33 14.30
C HIS A 761 -11.06 -13.96 13.03
N ASP A 762 -11.83 -14.84 12.38
CA ASP A 762 -11.50 -15.31 11.03
C ASP A 762 -11.83 -14.22 10.00
N ASN A 763 -10.97 -14.11 9.01
CA ASN A 763 -11.01 -13.14 7.92
C ASN A 763 -10.71 -13.90 6.63
N SER A 764 -11.66 -14.72 6.17
CA SER A 764 -11.48 -15.62 5.02
C SER A 764 -12.70 -15.55 4.09
N ILE A 765 -12.50 -15.94 2.81
CA ILE A 765 -13.60 -16.22 1.87
C ILE A 765 -13.93 -17.72 1.80
N PHE A 766 -13.03 -18.58 2.27
CA PHE A 766 -13.25 -20.01 2.45
C PHE A 766 -13.31 -20.33 3.93
N HIS A 767 -14.42 -20.93 4.34
CA HIS A 767 -14.70 -21.23 5.75
C HIS A 767 -14.67 -22.72 5.99
N HIS A 768 -14.15 -23.12 7.14
CA HIS A 768 -14.27 -24.46 7.66
C HIS A 768 -14.45 -24.42 9.17
N ILE A 769 -15.43 -25.15 9.68
CA ILE A 769 -15.67 -25.29 11.12
C ILE A 769 -15.89 -26.77 11.43
N PRO A 770 -14.97 -27.40 12.19
CA PRO A 770 -15.17 -28.76 12.67
C PRO A 770 -16.17 -28.78 13.82
N ILE A 771 -17.01 -29.80 13.83
CA ILE A 771 -17.94 -30.17 14.90
C ILE A 771 -17.41 -31.45 15.52
N THR A 772 -17.22 -31.45 16.84
CA THR A 772 -16.66 -32.57 17.60
C THR A 772 -17.66 -33.09 18.64
N GLY A 773 -17.39 -34.27 19.22
CA GLY A 773 -18.23 -34.87 20.26
C GLY A 773 -19.54 -35.47 19.73
N LEU A 774 -19.62 -35.80 18.43
CA LEU A 774 -20.81 -36.38 17.83
C LEU A 774 -21.01 -37.85 18.23
N LYS A 775 -22.27 -38.30 18.23
CA LYS A 775 -22.65 -39.69 18.50
C LYS A 775 -22.57 -40.51 17.19
N PRO A 776 -22.05 -41.75 17.22
CA PRO A 776 -22.03 -42.62 16.04
C PRO A 776 -23.43 -42.93 15.49
N GLY A 777 -23.56 -43.03 14.16
CA GLY A 777 -24.81 -43.41 13.48
C GLY A 777 -26.00 -42.47 13.72
N THR A 778 -25.74 -41.22 14.11
CA THR A 778 -26.75 -40.26 14.54
C THR A 778 -26.94 -39.18 13.46
N ASN A 779 -28.19 -38.76 13.26
CA ASN A 779 -28.51 -37.64 12.38
C ASN A 779 -28.23 -36.33 13.11
N TYR A 780 -27.52 -35.43 12.45
CA TYR A 780 -27.27 -34.08 12.92
C TYR A 780 -27.78 -33.08 11.89
N TYR A 781 -28.35 -32.00 12.39
CA TYR A 781 -28.77 -30.84 11.63
C TYR A 781 -27.78 -29.71 11.86
N PHE A 782 -27.52 -28.91 10.82
CA PHE A 782 -26.64 -27.75 10.93
C PHE A 782 -27.11 -26.60 10.05
N ARG A 783 -26.69 -25.39 10.41
CA ARG A 783 -26.86 -24.17 9.62
C ARG A 783 -25.59 -23.36 9.72
N VAL A 784 -25.10 -22.90 8.58
CA VAL A 784 -23.97 -21.97 8.51
C VAL A 784 -24.49 -20.54 8.49
N GLU A 785 -23.77 -19.65 9.15
CA GLU A 785 -24.04 -18.22 9.17
C GLU A 785 -22.69 -17.50 9.05
N SER A 786 -22.58 -16.53 8.15
CA SER A 786 -21.38 -15.70 7.98
C SER A 786 -21.76 -14.24 8.16
N TYR A 787 -20.81 -13.41 8.60
CA TYR A 787 -21.07 -12.00 8.81
C TYR A 787 -19.86 -11.11 8.54
N ALA A 788 -20.14 -9.89 8.10
CA ALA A 788 -19.16 -8.86 7.81
C ALA A 788 -19.62 -7.49 8.34
N PRO A 789 -18.71 -6.62 8.80
CA PRO A 789 -17.29 -6.91 9.03
C PRO A 789 -17.08 -7.96 10.14
N TYR A 790 -16.01 -8.74 10.06
CA TYR A 790 -15.61 -9.66 11.12
C TYR A 790 -15.23 -8.88 12.40
N HIS A 791 -15.01 -9.57 13.52
CA HIS A 791 -14.52 -8.90 14.74
C HIS A 791 -13.02 -8.66 14.62
N GLU A 792 -12.59 -7.42 14.72
CA GLU A 792 -11.18 -7.07 14.81
C GLU A 792 -10.72 -7.15 16.28
N TYR A 793 -9.56 -7.79 16.51
CA TYR A 793 -8.95 -7.75 17.83
C TYR A 793 -8.07 -6.51 17.96
N HIS A 794 -8.29 -5.71 18.99
CA HIS A 794 -7.48 -4.53 19.31
C HIS A 794 -6.88 -4.66 20.70
N SER A 795 -5.60 -4.31 20.84
CA SER A 795 -4.97 -4.16 22.15
C SER A 795 -5.45 -2.92 22.89
N ASN A 796 -5.94 -1.91 22.16
CA ASN A 796 -6.53 -0.69 22.70
C ASN A 796 -8.02 -0.91 23.06
N LYS A 797 -8.38 -0.54 24.29
CA LYS A 797 -9.75 -0.65 24.81
C LYS A 797 -10.77 0.16 24.02
N GLU A 798 -10.47 1.40 23.65
CA GLU A 798 -11.36 2.27 22.89
C GLU A 798 -11.64 1.69 21.50
N LEU A 799 -10.61 1.22 20.80
CA LEU A 799 -10.77 0.56 19.50
C LEU A 799 -11.56 -0.75 19.61
N THR A 800 -11.37 -1.51 20.69
CA THR A 800 -12.18 -2.70 20.98
C THR A 800 -13.65 -2.33 21.18
N GLU A 801 -13.94 -1.29 21.98
CA GLU A 801 -15.31 -0.81 22.19
C GLU A 801 -15.94 -0.26 20.91
N GLN A 802 -15.15 0.38 20.04
CA GLN A 802 -15.60 0.81 18.72
C GLN A 802 -15.92 -0.37 17.81
N ASP A 803 -15.05 -1.39 17.76
CA ASP A 803 -15.29 -2.61 16.97
C ASP A 803 -16.56 -3.35 17.43
N LEU A 804 -16.78 -3.45 18.73
CA LEU A 804 -17.97 -4.08 19.32
C LEU A 804 -19.26 -3.34 18.96
N LYS A 805 -19.20 -2.04 18.64
CA LYS A 805 -20.35 -1.22 18.22
C LYS A 805 -20.57 -1.21 16.70
N LYS A 806 -19.65 -1.76 15.88
CA LYS A 806 -19.83 -1.83 14.42
C LYS A 806 -21.08 -2.66 14.09
N GLU A 807 -21.96 -2.10 13.26
CA GLU A 807 -23.08 -2.85 12.68
C GLU A 807 -22.54 -3.96 11.76
N ARG A 808 -23.13 -5.15 11.86
CA ARG A 808 -22.70 -6.34 11.13
C ARG A 808 -23.87 -6.95 10.40
N GLU A 809 -23.65 -7.23 9.12
CA GLU A 809 -24.64 -7.92 8.30
C GLU A 809 -24.42 -9.42 8.40
N PHE A 810 -25.51 -10.17 8.62
CA PHE A 810 -25.50 -11.62 8.76
C PHE A 810 -26.16 -12.28 7.56
N PHE A 811 -25.53 -13.34 7.07
CA PHE A 811 -25.98 -14.15 5.95
C PHE A 811 -26.15 -15.57 6.45
N SER A 812 -27.31 -16.16 6.21
CA SER A 812 -27.66 -17.48 6.74
C SER A 812 -28.02 -18.44 5.62
N ALA A 813 -27.50 -19.65 5.67
CA ALA A 813 -27.94 -20.73 4.79
C ALA A 813 -29.20 -21.42 5.33
N PRO A 814 -29.89 -22.23 4.51
CA PRO A 814 -30.90 -23.17 4.99
C PRO A 814 -30.31 -24.22 5.95
N VAL A 815 -31.16 -24.79 6.79
CA VAL A 815 -30.79 -25.94 7.64
C VAL A 815 -30.56 -27.16 6.75
N MET A 816 -29.43 -27.83 6.96
CA MET A 816 -29.03 -29.06 6.28
C MET A 816 -28.83 -30.18 7.29
N MET A 817 -28.70 -31.42 6.80
CA MET A 817 -28.50 -32.59 7.65
C MET A 817 -27.37 -33.49 7.14
N PHE A 818 -26.72 -34.18 8.06
CA PHE A 818 -25.81 -35.28 7.77
C PHE A 818 -25.96 -36.38 8.81
N THR A 819 -25.45 -37.57 8.50
CA THR A 819 -25.48 -38.73 9.42
C THR A 819 -24.04 -39.19 9.68
N THR A 820 -23.64 -39.26 10.95
CA THR A 820 -22.31 -39.77 11.31
C THR A 820 -22.16 -41.25 10.99
N PHE A 821 -20.92 -41.70 10.78
CA PHE A 821 -20.67 -43.13 10.60
C PHE A 821 -20.97 -43.90 11.89
N LYS A 822 -21.42 -45.16 11.76
CA LYS A 822 -21.72 -46.03 12.91
C LYS A 822 -20.47 -46.49 13.66
N LYS A 823 -19.30 -46.47 13.00
CA LYS A 823 -18.03 -46.96 13.53
C LYS A 823 -16.91 -45.98 13.17
N ALA A 824 -15.98 -45.78 14.11
CA ALA A 824 -14.78 -45.00 13.86
C ALA A 824 -13.91 -45.62 12.76
N SER A 825 -13.32 -44.78 11.93
CA SER A 825 -12.24 -45.17 11.03
C SER A 825 -11.04 -45.64 11.87
N SER A 826 -10.31 -46.63 11.38
CA SER A 826 -9.03 -47.01 12.00
C SER A 826 -7.99 -45.93 11.68
N PRO A 827 -7.16 -45.51 12.65
CA PRO A 827 -6.13 -44.50 12.41
C PRO A 827 -5.18 -44.95 11.29
N ARG A 828 -4.86 -44.01 10.40
CA ARG A 828 -4.01 -44.23 9.22
C ARG A 828 -2.68 -43.49 9.39
N THR A 829 -1.71 -43.88 8.57
CA THR A 829 -0.45 -43.14 8.44
C THR A 829 -0.27 -42.68 7.01
N PHE A 830 -0.14 -41.38 6.82
CA PHE A 830 0.15 -40.76 5.53
C PHE A 830 1.58 -40.24 5.48
N TYR A 831 2.15 -40.21 4.28
CA TYR A 831 3.49 -39.69 4.01
C TYR A 831 3.40 -38.50 3.06
N VAL A 832 4.19 -37.47 3.34
CA VAL A 832 4.29 -36.25 2.52
C VAL A 832 5.78 -35.98 2.25
N SER A 833 6.11 -35.60 1.01
CA SER A 833 7.46 -35.29 0.55
C SER A 833 7.40 -34.15 -0.47
N PRO A 834 8.37 -33.20 -0.51
CA PRO A 834 8.36 -32.14 -1.52
C PRO A 834 8.49 -32.66 -2.97
N THR A 835 9.00 -33.90 -3.13
CA THR A 835 9.09 -34.60 -4.42
C THR A 835 7.95 -35.60 -4.64
N GLY A 836 6.92 -35.59 -3.79
CA GLY A 836 5.78 -36.50 -3.84
C GLY A 836 4.80 -36.19 -4.99
N ASN A 837 3.66 -36.89 -4.98
CA ASN A 837 2.60 -36.73 -5.98
C ASN A 837 1.21 -36.67 -5.30
N ASN A 838 0.49 -35.57 -5.46
CA ASN A 838 -0.85 -35.36 -4.88
C ASN A 838 -1.96 -36.24 -5.49
N ASN A 839 -1.68 -36.92 -6.59
CA ASN A 839 -2.58 -37.93 -7.19
C ASN A 839 -2.38 -39.33 -6.58
N ALA A 840 -1.33 -39.54 -5.77
CA ALA A 840 -1.10 -40.79 -5.08
C ALA A 840 -1.94 -40.89 -3.79
N ASN A 841 -1.98 -42.07 -3.16
CA ASN A 841 -2.80 -42.32 -1.98
C ASN A 841 -2.19 -41.87 -0.64
N GLY A 842 -0.89 -41.52 -0.61
CA GLY A 842 -0.20 -41.08 0.61
C GLY A 842 0.14 -42.19 1.61
N LEU A 843 -0.31 -43.44 1.43
CA LEU A 843 -0.23 -44.50 2.45
C LEU A 843 1.16 -45.17 2.58
N SER A 844 2.13 -44.76 1.77
CA SER A 844 3.52 -45.24 1.83
C SER A 844 4.49 -44.15 1.38
N LYS A 845 5.79 -44.27 1.71
CA LYS A 845 6.82 -43.32 1.24
C LYS A 845 6.86 -43.19 -0.29
N LYS A 846 6.65 -44.28 -1.03
CA LYS A 846 6.64 -44.29 -2.51
C LYS A 846 5.42 -43.56 -3.09
N THR A 847 4.32 -43.55 -2.34
CA THR A 847 3.05 -42.92 -2.73
C THR A 847 2.81 -41.62 -1.97
N ALA A 848 3.85 -41.02 -1.40
CA ALA A 848 3.76 -39.81 -0.59
C ALA A 848 3.13 -38.65 -1.38
N TRP A 849 2.32 -37.86 -0.69
CA TRP A 849 1.76 -36.63 -1.23
C TRP A 849 2.83 -35.55 -1.37
N LYS A 850 2.57 -34.57 -2.24
CA LYS A 850 3.49 -33.46 -2.51
C LYS A 850 3.32 -32.30 -1.53
N THR A 851 2.08 -32.00 -1.13
CA THR A 851 1.74 -30.73 -0.44
C THR A 851 1.16 -30.95 0.96
N LEU A 852 1.49 -30.06 1.90
CA LEU A 852 0.82 -29.87 3.18
C LEU A 852 -0.70 -29.68 2.99
N GLY A 853 -1.12 -28.92 1.98
CA GLY A 853 -2.54 -28.73 1.66
C GLY A 853 -3.28 -30.04 1.37
N LYS A 854 -2.60 -31.06 0.81
CA LYS A 854 -3.20 -32.39 0.63
C LYS A 854 -3.40 -33.09 1.97
N ALA A 855 -2.43 -33.00 2.87
CA ALA A 855 -2.55 -33.54 4.23
C ALA A 855 -3.70 -32.87 5.01
N SER A 856 -3.78 -31.54 4.93
CA SER A 856 -4.84 -30.75 5.57
C SER A 856 -6.25 -31.18 5.20
N ASN A 857 -6.47 -31.56 3.94
CA ASN A 857 -7.79 -31.95 3.43
C ASN A 857 -8.16 -33.42 3.71
N ASN A 858 -7.22 -34.26 4.16
CA ASN A 858 -7.43 -35.72 4.25
C ASN A 858 -7.19 -36.32 5.64
N ALA A 859 -6.45 -35.66 6.52
CA ALA A 859 -6.24 -36.15 7.88
C ALA A 859 -7.55 -36.14 8.67
N GLU A 860 -7.86 -37.25 9.34
CA GLU A 860 -9.02 -37.45 10.23
C GLU A 860 -8.55 -37.72 11.68
N PRO A 861 -9.44 -37.66 12.70
CA PRO A 861 -9.09 -37.98 14.08
C PRO A 861 -8.29 -39.29 14.21
N GLY A 862 -7.13 -39.22 14.88
CA GLY A 862 -6.22 -40.33 15.12
C GLY A 862 -5.19 -40.60 14.01
N ASP A 863 -5.34 -39.98 12.84
CA ASP A 863 -4.36 -40.14 11.77
C ASP A 863 -3.00 -39.53 12.15
N THR A 864 -1.94 -40.14 11.62
CA THR A 864 -0.57 -39.61 11.67
C THR A 864 -0.11 -39.22 10.27
N VAL A 865 0.35 -37.99 10.08
CA VAL A 865 0.99 -37.52 8.85
C VAL A 865 2.49 -37.39 9.11
N ILE A 866 3.28 -38.14 8.33
CA ILE A 866 4.74 -38.17 8.40
C ILE A 866 5.33 -37.34 7.28
N PHE A 867 6.05 -36.28 7.63
CA PHE A 867 6.78 -35.43 6.69
C PHE A 867 8.19 -35.95 6.49
N MET A 868 8.55 -36.15 5.22
CA MET A 868 9.90 -36.52 4.79
C MET A 868 10.78 -35.27 4.65
N GLU A 869 12.09 -35.48 4.71
CA GLU A 869 13.13 -34.44 4.63
C GLU A 869 12.89 -33.46 3.46
N GLY A 870 13.01 -32.16 3.77
CA GLY A 870 12.95 -31.08 2.78
C GLY A 870 12.23 -29.83 3.28
N VAL A 871 12.11 -28.86 2.37
CA VAL A 871 11.48 -27.57 2.61
C VAL A 871 10.11 -27.53 1.92
N TYR A 872 9.08 -27.19 2.69
CA TYR A 872 7.71 -27.06 2.22
C TYR A 872 7.34 -25.58 2.21
N TYR A 873 6.88 -25.11 1.07
CA TYR A 873 6.54 -23.69 0.86
C TYR A 873 5.04 -23.42 0.98
N ASP A 874 4.22 -24.48 1.02
CA ASP A 874 2.79 -24.38 1.18
C ASP A 874 2.35 -24.26 2.64
N LYS A 875 1.05 -24.07 2.84
CA LYS A 875 0.44 -23.84 4.16
C LYS A 875 -0.24 -25.11 4.65
N LEU A 876 -0.03 -25.44 5.93
CA LEU A 876 -0.80 -26.46 6.62
C LEU A 876 -1.99 -25.82 7.36
N GLU A 877 -3.19 -26.15 6.93
CA GLU A 877 -4.47 -25.71 7.52
C GLU A 877 -5.45 -26.90 7.61
N PRO A 878 -5.28 -27.79 8.59
CA PRO A 878 -6.10 -29.00 8.74
C PRO A 878 -7.59 -28.66 8.83
N LEU A 879 -8.41 -29.37 8.03
CA LEU A 879 -9.87 -29.21 8.09
C LEU A 879 -10.45 -29.93 9.32
N SER A 880 -9.87 -31.08 9.70
CA SER A 880 -10.37 -31.90 10.79
C SER A 880 -9.73 -31.53 12.13
N SER A 881 -10.57 -31.45 13.16
CA SER A 881 -10.14 -31.55 14.55
C SER A 881 -9.79 -33.00 14.89
N GLY A 882 -8.82 -33.21 15.79
CA GLY A 882 -8.70 -34.46 16.53
C GLY A 882 -9.75 -34.56 17.64
N THR A 883 -9.69 -35.64 18.40
CA THR A 883 -10.40 -35.76 19.68
C THR A 883 -9.39 -36.09 20.79
N LYS A 884 -9.81 -35.96 22.05
CA LYS A 884 -8.97 -36.27 23.22
C LYS A 884 -8.31 -37.66 23.13
N ASP A 885 -9.04 -38.65 22.66
CA ASP A 885 -8.56 -40.03 22.57
C ASP A 885 -7.87 -40.33 21.22
N MET A 886 -8.14 -39.52 20.20
CA MET A 886 -7.66 -39.70 18.83
C MET A 886 -7.15 -38.37 18.26
N PRO A 887 -6.02 -37.83 18.75
CA PRO A 887 -5.44 -36.60 18.24
C PRO A 887 -4.92 -36.79 16.82
N VAL A 888 -4.93 -35.72 16.02
CA VAL A 888 -4.26 -35.72 14.71
C VAL A 888 -2.80 -35.38 14.91
N THR A 889 -1.89 -36.23 14.43
CA THR A 889 -0.45 -36.06 14.65
C THR A 889 0.27 -35.71 13.36
N PHE A 890 0.88 -34.53 13.31
CA PHE A 890 1.77 -34.05 12.26
C PHE A 890 3.21 -34.17 12.74
N LYS A 891 3.97 -35.14 12.21
CA LYS A 891 5.33 -35.40 12.69
C LYS A 891 6.34 -35.56 11.56
N VAL A 892 7.61 -35.35 11.88
CA VAL A 892 8.70 -35.57 10.93
C VAL A 892 9.20 -37.00 11.00
N GLU A 893 9.68 -37.53 9.87
CA GLU A 893 10.35 -38.82 9.82
C GLU A 893 11.68 -38.78 10.59
N LYS A 894 12.44 -37.70 10.42
CA LYS A 894 13.74 -37.47 11.04
C LYS A 894 13.79 -36.06 11.64
N PRO A 895 13.94 -35.93 12.97
CA PRO A 895 14.05 -34.62 13.62
C PRO A 895 15.09 -33.71 12.97
N GLY A 896 14.77 -32.41 12.82
CA GLY A 896 15.67 -31.41 12.27
C GLY A 896 15.79 -31.38 10.74
N THR A 897 15.00 -32.16 10.00
CA THR A 897 15.11 -32.27 8.52
C THR A 897 13.94 -31.69 7.73
N VAL A 898 12.88 -31.26 8.40
CA VAL A 898 11.66 -30.74 7.77
C VAL A 898 11.46 -29.30 8.16
N ILE A 899 11.37 -28.42 7.16
CA ILE A 899 11.14 -27.00 7.33
C ILE A 899 9.82 -26.64 6.67
N PHE A 900 8.88 -26.12 7.45
CA PHE A 900 7.72 -25.42 6.94
C PHE A 900 8.11 -23.95 6.79
N ARG A 901 8.21 -23.51 5.53
CA ARG A 901 8.69 -22.19 5.18
C ARG A 901 7.56 -21.37 4.59
N GLY A 902 7.04 -20.41 5.37
CA GLY A 902 6.06 -19.47 4.85
C GLY A 902 6.66 -18.56 3.78
N ASP A 903 5.84 -18.15 2.82
CA ASP A 903 6.29 -17.24 1.75
C ASP A 903 6.58 -15.85 2.31
N SER A 904 7.84 -15.43 2.22
CA SER A 904 8.29 -14.07 2.52
C SER A 904 7.48 -12.99 1.78
N SER A 905 7.00 -13.21 0.57
CA SER A 905 6.31 -12.16 -0.18
C SER A 905 4.81 -12.03 0.12
N ALA A 906 4.22 -12.94 0.90
CA ALA A 906 2.77 -12.96 1.15
C ALA A 906 2.34 -12.10 2.35
N LYS A 907 1.15 -11.47 2.25
CA LYS A 907 0.55 -10.70 3.35
C LYS A 907 0.14 -11.57 4.56
N GLU A 908 -0.14 -12.86 4.34
CA GLU A 908 -0.36 -13.86 5.40
C GLU A 908 0.62 -15.03 5.20
N ALA A 909 1.82 -14.88 5.75
CA ALA A 909 2.93 -15.82 5.58
C ALA A 909 2.96 -16.95 6.63
N ALA A 910 1.87 -17.18 7.37
CA ALA A 910 1.82 -18.25 8.36
C ALA A 910 1.89 -19.62 7.67
N CYS A 911 2.93 -20.38 7.98
CA CYS A 911 3.11 -21.73 7.44
C CYS A 911 2.16 -22.76 8.08
N VAL A 912 1.63 -22.46 9.27
CA VAL A 912 0.54 -23.21 9.91
C VAL A 912 -0.57 -22.26 10.33
N ARG A 913 -1.81 -22.62 9.98
CA ARG A 913 -3.01 -21.94 10.46
C ARG A 913 -4.01 -22.97 10.99
N LEU A 914 -4.43 -22.83 12.23
CA LEU A 914 -5.51 -23.64 12.81
C LEU A 914 -6.73 -22.75 13.04
N VAL A 915 -7.90 -23.19 12.56
CA VAL A 915 -9.18 -22.51 12.78
C VAL A 915 -10.19 -23.50 13.36
N GLY A 916 -10.62 -23.25 14.60
CA GLY A 916 -11.62 -24.08 15.27
C GLY A 916 -11.20 -25.54 15.51
N THR A 917 -9.95 -25.90 15.24
CA THR A 917 -9.45 -27.28 15.30
C THR A 917 -8.76 -27.57 16.62
N ASP A 918 -9.13 -28.70 17.22
CA ASP A 918 -8.63 -29.11 18.53
C ASP A 918 -7.81 -30.41 18.46
N TYR A 919 -7.07 -30.70 19.52
CA TYR A 919 -6.32 -31.96 19.70
C TYR A 919 -5.35 -32.25 18.54
N ILE A 920 -4.51 -31.26 18.24
CA ILE A 920 -3.49 -31.34 17.19
C ILE A 920 -2.10 -31.44 17.82
N ILE A 921 -1.29 -32.39 17.34
CA ILE A 921 0.08 -32.58 17.80
C ILE A 921 1.05 -32.31 16.63
N PHE A 922 1.97 -31.38 16.83
CA PHE A 922 3.11 -31.14 15.98
C PHE A 922 4.37 -31.72 16.63
N ASP A 923 5.13 -32.52 15.89
CA ASP A 923 6.30 -33.22 16.43
C ASP A 923 7.52 -33.16 15.51
N GLY A 924 8.54 -32.40 15.93
CA GLY A 924 9.86 -32.37 15.26
C GLY A 924 10.00 -31.38 14.10
N ILE A 925 9.02 -30.50 13.90
CA ILE A 925 8.93 -29.59 12.74
C ILE A 925 9.70 -28.29 13.01
N ILE A 926 10.40 -27.78 11.99
CA ILE A 926 10.98 -26.44 11.99
C ILE A 926 10.02 -25.48 11.27
N PHE A 927 9.58 -24.42 11.95
CA PHE A 927 8.78 -23.34 11.38
C PHE A 927 9.69 -22.15 11.07
N GLN A 928 9.70 -21.71 9.81
CA GLN A 928 10.55 -20.62 9.33
C GLN A 928 9.74 -19.65 8.46
N VAL A 929 9.91 -18.33 8.65
CA VAL A 929 9.28 -17.29 7.79
C VAL A 929 10.21 -16.09 7.68
N GLY A 930 10.22 -15.43 6.51
CA GLY A 930 11.19 -14.39 6.15
C GLY A 930 10.73 -12.92 6.16
N THR A 931 9.49 -12.55 6.55
CA THR A 931 9.00 -11.15 6.44
C THR A 931 8.12 -10.59 7.54
N SER A 932 8.01 -9.26 7.53
CA SER A 932 8.01 -8.39 8.70
C SER A 932 6.70 -8.23 9.49
N ILE A 933 5.62 -8.98 9.24
CA ILE A 933 4.33 -8.76 9.93
C ILE A 933 3.47 -10.00 10.25
N ALA A 934 3.67 -11.16 9.61
CA ALA A 934 2.82 -12.34 9.85
C ALA A 934 3.47 -13.32 10.85
N PRO A 935 2.69 -14.00 11.71
CA PRO A 935 3.23 -15.03 12.59
C PRO A 935 3.63 -16.27 11.79
N GLN A 936 4.60 -17.06 12.27
CA GLN A 936 4.93 -18.36 11.66
C GLN A 936 3.78 -19.36 11.81
N VAL A 937 3.13 -19.32 12.98
CA VAL A 937 1.97 -20.15 13.32
C VAL A 937 0.84 -19.26 13.83
N LYS A 938 -0.36 -19.44 13.27
CA LYS A 938 -1.57 -18.70 13.65
C LYS A 938 -2.65 -19.65 14.13
N LEU A 939 -3.13 -19.45 15.36
CA LEU A 939 -4.18 -20.24 15.99
C LEU A 939 -5.40 -19.35 16.24
N LEU A 940 -6.57 -19.76 15.76
CA LEU A 940 -7.85 -19.09 15.95
C LEU A 940 -8.85 -20.11 16.50
N ASN A 941 -9.40 -19.86 17.68
CA ASN A 941 -10.41 -20.74 18.29
C ASN A 941 -9.97 -22.21 18.41
N ALA A 942 -8.67 -22.48 18.57
CA ALA A 942 -8.11 -23.82 18.68
C ALA A 942 -7.79 -24.17 20.14
N SER A 943 -7.96 -25.43 20.53
CA SER A 943 -7.65 -25.94 21.87
C SER A 943 -6.88 -27.25 21.84
N ASP A 944 -6.14 -27.53 22.91
CA ASP A 944 -5.41 -28.77 23.13
C ASP A 944 -4.38 -29.03 22.01
N VAL A 945 -3.66 -27.97 21.64
CA VAL A 945 -2.58 -28.01 20.63
C VAL A 945 -1.25 -28.24 21.32
N THR A 946 -0.45 -29.17 20.80
CA THR A 946 0.88 -29.51 21.34
C THR A 946 1.97 -29.32 20.30
N PHE A 947 2.99 -28.55 20.63
CA PHE A 947 4.24 -28.44 19.90
C PHE A 947 5.32 -29.20 20.66
N LYS A 948 5.73 -30.33 20.12
CA LYS A 948 6.73 -31.21 20.72
C LYS A 948 7.98 -31.23 19.85
N ARG A 949 9.17 -31.03 20.44
CA ARG A 949 10.44 -31.06 19.69
C ARG A 949 10.46 -30.14 18.47
N CYS A 950 9.67 -29.06 18.50
CA CYS A 950 9.52 -28.14 17.40
C CYS A 950 10.51 -26.98 17.52
N HIS A 951 10.85 -26.35 16.40
CA HIS A 951 11.75 -25.21 16.35
C HIS A 951 11.09 -24.05 15.61
N PHE A 952 10.92 -22.92 16.29
CA PHE A 952 10.42 -21.68 15.72
C PHE A 952 11.60 -20.73 15.48
N ASP A 953 11.88 -20.42 14.20
CA ASP A 953 13.04 -19.61 13.77
C ASP A 953 12.61 -18.43 12.88
N ALA A 954 12.42 -17.26 13.49
CA ALA A 954 11.85 -16.06 12.88
C ALA A 954 12.88 -15.12 12.21
N TYR A 955 13.63 -15.58 11.21
CA TYR A 955 14.68 -14.77 10.56
C TYR A 955 14.14 -13.63 9.67
N SER A 956 14.09 -12.36 10.15
CA SER A 956 13.87 -11.19 9.26
C SER A 956 14.19 -9.81 9.86
N TRP A 957 14.29 -8.81 8.97
CA TRP A 957 14.33 -7.38 9.27
C TRP A 957 12.89 -6.86 9.51
N GLY A 958 12.33 -7.05 10.70
CA GLY A 958 10.98 -6.54 11.04
C GLY A 958 10.37 -7.14 12.32
N TYR A 959 9.19 -6.67 12.74
CA TYR A 959 8.50 -7.13 13.97
C TYR A 959 7.81 -8.50 13.76
N ILE A 960 8.55 -9.57 13.48
CA ILE A 960 7.99 -10.92 13.31
C ILE A 960 7.55 -11.53 14.65
N LEU A 961 6.40 -12.22 14.61
CA LEU A 961 5.89 -13.06 15.69
C LEU A 961 6.21 -14.53 15.38
N ASN A 962 6.64 -15.36 16.34
CA ASN A 962 6.69 -16.80 16.09
C ASN A 962 5.28 -17.37 16.06
N LEU A 963 4.45 -17.00 17.04
CA LEU A 963 3.10 -17.52 17.18
C LEU A 963 2.08 -16.46 17.61
N THR A 964 0.91 -16.50 16.99
CA THR A 964 -0.28 -15.77 17.43
C THR A 964 -1.39 -16.74 17.78
N ALA A 965 -2.03 -16.55 18.94
CA ALA A 965 -3.20 -17.30 19.36
C ALA A 965 -4.34 -16.35 19.78
N ILE A 966 -5.54 -16.55 19.23
CA ILE A 966 -6.74 -15.75 19.49
C ILE A 966 -7.89 -16.69 19.82
N ASP A 967 -8.63 -16.42 20.90
CA ASP A 967 -9.76 -17.25 21.37
C ASP A 967 -9.39 -18.73 21.60
N CYS A 968 -8.14 -19.01 21.95
CA CYS A 968 -7.63 -20.37 22.04
C CYS A 968 -7.79 -20.97 23.45
N GLY A 969 -7.88 -22.29 23.51
CA GLY A 969 -7.86 -23.10 24.73
C GLY A 969 -6.44 -23.54 25.09
N ASN A 970 -6.28 -24.78 25.54
CA ASN A 970 -4.99 -25.27 26.04
C ASN A 970 -3.90 -25.28 24.96
N LEU A 971 -2.70 -24.81 25.31
CA LEU A 971 -1.54 -24.79 24.41
C LEU A 971 -0.31 -25.29 25.16
N THR A 972 0.37 -26.28 24.60
CA THR A 972 1.53 -26.93 25.23
C THR A 972 2.74 -26.91 24.31
N PHE A 973 3.89 -26.51 24.87
CA PHE A 973 5.21 -26.64 24.26
C PHE A 973 6.06 -27.59 25.11
N GLU A 974 6.56 -28.66 24.49
CA GLU A 974 7.46 -29.62 25.12
C GLU A 974 8.73 -29.77 24.30
N ASP A 975 9.88 -29.74 24.97
CA ASP A 975 11.19 -30.01 24.37
C ASP A 975 11.45 -29.15 23.12
N SER A 976 10.92 -27.92 23.07
CA SER A 976 10.87 -27.08 21.88
C SER A 976 11.73 -25.83 21.99
N ILE A 977 12.11 -25.26 20.84
CA ILE A 977 12.97 -24.09 20.72
C ILE A 977 12.18 -22.95 20.06
N ILE A 978 12.22 -21.76 20.66
CA ILE A 978 11.61 -20.54 20.14
C ILE A 978 12.69 -19.46 20.12
N CYS A 979 13.05 -18.95 18.94
CA CYS A 979 14.13 -17.97 18.84
C CYS A 979 13.98 -17.01 17.65
N ASN A 980 14.90 -16.04 17.60
CA ASN A 980 15.10 -15.07 16.52
C ASN A 980 13.90 -14.14 16.25
N SER A 981 13.02 -13.92 17.23
CA SER A 981 11.88 -13.00 17.05
C SER A 981 12.27 -11.55 17.25
N GLN A 982 12.32 -10.77 16.16
CA GLN A 982 12.48 -9.31 16.24
C GLN A 982 11.18 -8.56 16.59
N GLY A 983 10.04 -9.27 16.71
CA GLY A 983 8.78 -8.79 17.30
C GLY A 983 8.50 -9.42 18.67
N TYR A 984 7.21 -9.70 18.98
CA TYR A 984 6.84 -10.51 20.16
C TYR A 984 7.04 -12.00 19.81
N PRO A 985 7.84 -12.78 20.58
CA PRO A 985 7.98 -14.22 20.32
C PRO A 985 6.61 -14.91 20.27
N MET A 986 5.73 -14.55 21.21
CA MET A 986 4.33 -14.98 21.18
C MET A 986 3.38 -13.85 21.55
N TYR A 987 2.24 -13.83 20.84
CA TYR A 987 1.14 -12.92 21.09
C TYR A 987 -0.16 -13.72 21.30
N ILE A 988 -0.62 -13.78 22.55
CA ILE A 988 -1.86 -14.47 22.91
C ILE A 988 -2.93 -13.43 23.22
N SER A 989 -4.17 -13.67 22.79
CA SER A 989 -5.26 -12.73 22.97
C SER A 989 -6.59 -13.43 23.21
N ASN A 990 -7.45 -12.80 24.02
CA ASN A 990 -8.80 -13.25 24.35
C ASN A 990 -8.93 -14.75 24.74
N SER A 991 -7.91 -15.30 25.40
CA SER A 991 -7.80 -16.74 25.70
C SER A 991 -7.89 -17.00 27.21
N SER A 992 -8.90 -16.44 27.88
CA SER A 992 -8.99 -16.43 29.36
C SER A 992 -9.15 -17.81 29.99
N SER A 993 -9.61 -18.81 29.24
CA SER A 993 -9.71 -20.20 29.66
C SER A 993 -8.42 -21.00 29.46
N MET A 994 -7.45 -20.46 28.71
CA MET A 994 -6.23 -21.15 28.30
C MET A 994 -5.37 -21.56 29.49
N ILE A 995 -4.94 -22.82 29.48
CA ILE A 995 -3.75 -23.28 30.18
C ILE A 995 -2.60 -23.30 29.18
N LEU A 996 -1.62 -22.42 29.39
CA LEU A 996 -0.40 -22.35 28.58
C LEU A 996 0.73 -23.06 29.32
N THR A 997 1.35 -24.06 28.68
CA THR A 997 2.42 -24.85 29.31
C THR A 997 3.69 -24.82 28.47
N PHE A 998 4.81 -24.51 29.13
CA PHE A 998 6.16 -24.69 28.62
C PHE A 998 6.91 -25.68 29.51
N LYS A 999 7.47 -26.70 28.88
CA LYS A 999 8.26 -27.73 29.56
C LYS A 999 9.51 -28.03 28.77
N ASN A 1000 10.68 -27.93 29.42
CA ASN A 1000 11.97 -28.22 28.80
C ASN A 1000 12.23 -27.40 27.51
N CYS A 1001 11.79 -26.15 27.47
CA CYS A 1001 11.89 -25.30 26.28
C CYS A 1001 13.09 -24.35 26.35
N ASN A 1002 13.62 -23.97 25.18
CA ASN A 1002 14.58 -22.86 25.04
C ASN A 1002 13.93 -21.69 24.32
N ILE A 1003 13.87 -20.53 24.97
CA ILE A 1003 13.15 -19.34 24.51
C ILE A 1003 14.12 -18.16 24.44
N GLY A 1004 14.42 -17.68 23.24
CA GLY A 1004 15.20 -16.48 22.96
C GLY A 1004 14.31 -15.28 22.64
N ILE A 1005 14.55 -14.16 23.32
CA ILE A 1005 13.79 -12.91 23.17
C ILE A 1005 14.73 -11.79 22.68
N ASP A 1006 14.49 -11.27 21.46
CA ASP A 1006 15.38 -10.29 20.83
C ASP A 1006 14.91 -8.83 20.98
N ALA A 1007 13.59 -8.58 21.03
CA ALA A 1007 13.07 -7.21 20.94
C ALA A 1007 11.87 -6.89 21.86
N LEU A 1008 10.77 -7.65 21.77
CA LEU A 1008 9.54 -7.41 22.54
C LEU A 1008 9.23 -8.59 23.48
N PRO A 1009 8.49 -8.36 24.59
CA PRO A 1009 8.19 -9.41 25.56
C PRO A 1009 7.33 -10.54 24.97
N MET A 1010 7.15 -11.65 25.69
CA MET A 1010 5.99 -12.52 25.45
C MET A 1010 4.76 -11.93 26.14
N CYS A 1011 3.66 -11.78 25.40
CA CYS A 1011 2.44 -11.12 25.89
C CYS A 1011 1.32 -12.11 26.19
N PHE A 1012 0.90 -12.20 27.45
CA PHE A 1012 -0.18 -13.07 27.95
C PHE A 1012 -1.26 -12.25 28.68
N PRO A 1013 -2.05 -11.44 27.95
CA PRO A 1013 -2.94 -10.46 28.53
C PRO A 1013 -4.18 -11.02 29.20
N LYS A 1014 -4.50 -12.34 29.14
CA LYS A 1014 -5.48 -13.07 30.00
C LYS A 1014 -5.36 -14.59 29.74
N CYS A 1015 -4.71 -15.34 30.62
CA CYS A 1015 -4.72 -16.82 30.62
C CYS A 1015 -5.27 -17.33 31.96
N LYS A 1016 -5.89 -18.51 31.98
CA LYS A 1016 -6.35 -19.15 33.22
C LYS A 1016 -5.17 -19.59 34.07
N LYS A 1017 -4.19 -20.21 33.43
CA LYS A 1017 -2.95 -20.64 34.07
C LYS A 1017 -1.80 -20.63 33.05
N ILE A 1018 -0.62 -20.22 33.50
CA ILE A 1018 0.62 -20.28 32.73
C ILE A 1018 1.59 -21.11 33.55
N ILE A 1019 2.12 -22.18 32.95
CA ILE A 1019 3.06 -23.11 33.58
C ILE A 1019 4.37 -23.04 32.81
N ILE A 1020 5.46 -22.66 33.48
CA ILE A 1020 6.80 -22.64 32.88
C ILE A 1020 7.72 -23.48 33.76
N ARG A 1021 8.22 -24.59 33.23
CA ARG A 1021 9.06 -25.56 33.96
C ARG A 1021 10.28 -25.96 33.18
N ASN A 1022 11.43 -25.98 33.84
CA ASN A 1022 12.69 -26.45 33.27
C ASN A 1022 13.06 -25.75 31.95
N CYS A 1023 12.73 -24.47 31.82
CA CYS A 1023 12.97 -23.71 30.59
C CYS A 1023 14.22 -22.83 30.72
N ILE A 1024 14.88 -22.62 29.60
CA ILE A 1024 15.93 -21.61 29.43
C ILE A 1024 15.30 -20.41 28.72
N ILE A 1025 15.37 -19.23 29.33
CA ILE A 1025 14.80 -18.01 28.76
C ILE A 1025 15.89 -16.96 28.70
N SER A 1026 16.23 -16.53 27.48
CA SER A 1026 17.36 -15.63 27.23
C SER A 1026 16.90 -14.32 26.58
N SER A 1027 17.51 -13.20 27.01
CA SER A 1027 17.36 -11.89 26.34
C SER A 1027 18.66 -11.51 25.65
N ILE A 1028 18.60 -11.34 24.32
CA ILE A 1028 19.76 -11.24 23.41
C ILE A 1028 19.78 -9.92 22.61
N SER A 1029 19.01 -8.93 23.03
CA SER A 1029 18.77 -7.70 22.27
C SER A 1029 20.02 -6.82 22.07
N LYS A 1030 20.48 -6.70 20.82
CA LYS A 1030 21.43 -5.65 20.36
C LYS A 1030 20.71 -4.39 19.83
N GLN A 1031 19.39 -4.41 19.63
CA GLN A 1031 18.66 -3.31 19.00
C GLN A 1031 18.12 -2.34 20.05
N LYS A 1032 18.66 -1.11 20.06
CA LYS A 1032 18.13 0.10 20.74
C LYS A 1032 17.51 -0.18 22.11
N CYS A 1033 18.32 -0.10 23.16
CA CYS A 1033 17.96 -0.13 24.57
C CYS A 1033 16.55 0.41 24.87
N VAL A 1034 15.54 -0.47 24.90
CA VAL A 1034 14.25 -0.18 25.52
C VAL A 1034 13.99 -1.27 26.53
N ILE A 1035 13.72 -0.84 27.76
CA ILE A 1035 13.49 -1.63 28.97
C ILE A 1035 12.19 -2.44 28.80
N PHE A 1036 12.26 -3.60 28.16
CA PHE A 1036 11.11 -4.50 28.06
C PHE A 1036 11.29 -5.69 29.02
N PRO A 1037 10.20 -6.14 29.68
CA PRO A 1037 10.21 -7.34 30.51
C PRO A 1037 10.41 -8.58 29.63
N ILE A 1038 10.71 -9.74 30.21
CA ILE A 1038 10.64 -11.02 29.49
C ILE A 1038 9.16 -11.39 29.24
N LEU A 1039 8.33 -11.21 30.26
CA LEU A 1039 6.90 -11.56 30.24
C LEU A 1039 6.02 -10.34 30.57
N ALA A 1040 4.96 -10.14 29.79
CA ALA A 1040 3.92 -9.14 30.06
C ALA A 1040 2.59 -9.85 30.38
N LEU A 1041 2.08 -9.64 31.60
CA LEU A 1041 0.90 -10.30 32.17
C LEU A 1041 -0.12 -9.27 32.67
N THR A 1042 -1.40 -9.63 32.67
CA THR A 1042 -2.46 -8.86 33.36
C THR A 1042 -2.85 -9.44 34.72
N ASP A 1043 -2.44 -10.66 35.02
CA ASP A 1043 -2.65 -11.32 36.30
C ASP A 1043 -1.44 -12.18 36.64
N VAL A 1044 -0.68 -11.79 37.67
CA VAL A 1044 0.49 -12.56 38.11
C VAL A 1044 0.10 -13.85 38.83
N SER A 1045 -1.10 -13.97 39.38
CA SER A 1045 -1.53 -15.18 40.10
C SER A 1045 -1.79 -16.37 39.17
N CYS A 1046 -1.97 -16.13 37.87
CA CYS A 1046 -2.14 -17.20 36.90
C CYS A 1046 -0.81 -17.89 36.57
N MET A 1047 0.34 -17.32 36.93
CA MET A 1047 1.64 -17.86 36.55
C MET A 1047 2.26 -18.74 37.64
N ASP A 1048 2.71 -19.90 37.19
CA ASP A 1048 3.39 -20.93 37.96
C ASP A 1048 4.72 -21.22 37.25
N SER A 1049 5.82 -20.63 37.72
CA SER A 1049 7.16 -20.69 37.11
C SER A 1049 8.13 -21.32 38.10
N ASP A 1050 8.82 -22.40 37.73
CA ASP A 1050 9.80 -22.98 38.65
C ASP A 1050 10.87 -23.77 37.89
N TYR A 1051 12.05 -23.90 38.49
CA TYR A 1051 13.22 -24.55 37.89
C TYR A 1051 13.62 -23.97 36.52
N ASN A 1052 13.45 -22.66 36.31
CA ASN A 1052 13.82 -22.00 35.06
C ASN A 1052 15.18 -21.28 35.20
N MET A 1053 15.87 -21.14 34.06
CA MET A 1053 17.08 -20.32 33.96
C MET A 1053 16.79 -19.07 33.15
N PHE A 1054 16.98 -17.90 33.75
CA PHE A 1054 16.84 -16.60 33.07
C PHE A 1054 18.20 -16.01 32.75
N TRP A 1055 18.53 -15.84 31.48
CA TRP A 1055 19.83 -15.32 31.06
C TRP A 1055 19.73 -13.93 30.44
N PHE A 1056 20.50 -12.98 30.99
CA PHE A 1056 20.58 -11.61 30.51
C PHE A 1056 21.99 -11.27 30.01
N MET A 1057 22.07 -10.70 28.81
CA MET A 1057 23.30 -10.06 28.32
C MET A 1057 23.43 -8.63 28.85
N PRO A 1058 24.55 -8.25 29.50
CA PRO A 1058 24.81 -6.86 29.81
C PRO A 1058 25.18 -6.08 28.54
N TYR A 1059 24.61 -4.88 28.41
CA TYR A 1059 24.97 -3.93 27.36
C TYR A 1059 26.13 -3.03 27.81
N ASP A 1060 26.93 -2.57 26.86
CA ASP A 1060 28.14 -1.77 27.09
C ASP A 1060 27.85 -0.50 27.91
N LYS A 1061 28.81 -0.11 28.76
CA LYS A 1061 28.62 0.90 29.83
C LYS A 1061 28.23 2.30 29.35
N ASP A 1062 28.40 2.59 28.05
CA ASP A 1062 28.31 3.95 27.48
C ASP A 1062 26.95 4.29 26.83
N HIS A 1063 25.98 3.37 26.77
CA HIS A 1063 24.68 3.58 26.11
C HIS A 1063 23.45 3.41 27.03
N PHE A 1064 23.64 3.49 28.34
CA PHE A 1064 22.56 3.47 29.35
C PHE A 1064 21.71 4.76 29.29
N ILE A 1065 20.61 4.78 28.54
CA ILE A 1065 19.60 5.86 28.60
C ILE A 1065 18.29 5.31 29.15
N GLY A 1066 18.17 5.28 30.49
CA GLY A 1066 16.99 4.88 31.27
C GLY A 1066 16.67 3.39 31.11
N ALA A 1067 16.32 2.56 32.09
CA ALA A 1067 15.82 2.73 33.43
C ALA A 1067 16.40 1.57 34.27
N MET A 1068 17.66 1.67 34.65
CA MET A 1068 18.09 1.01 35.87
C MET A 1068 17.43 1.75 37.02
N HIS A 1069 16.55 1.08 37.77
CA HIS A 1069 16.42 1.41 39.18
C HIS A 1069 17.84 1.33 39.79
N PRO A 1070 18.23 2.20 40.74
CA PRO A 1070 19.57 2.23 41.33
C PRO A 1070 20.05 0.94 42.05
N ALA A 1071 19.34 -0.17 41.89
CA ALA A 1071 19.60 -1.48 42.52
C ALA A 1071 20.02 -2.60 41.54
N ASN A 1072 20.37 -2.31 40.28
CA ASN A 1072 20.87 -3.32 39.31
C ASN A 1072 19.91 -4.50 38.97
N ASN A 1073 18.59 -4.35 39.12
CA ASN A 1073 17.65 -5.46 38.88
C ASN A 1073 17.12 -5.48 37.43
N PHE A 1074 17.27 -6.62 36.74
CA PHE A 1074 16.59 -6.91 35.47
C PHE A 1074 15.11 -7.22 35.72
N TRP A 1075 14.21 -6.65 34.91
CA TRP A 1075 12.78 -6.87 35.05
C TRP A 1075 12.35 -8.14 34.32
N LEU A 1076 11.87 -9.12 35.09
CA LEU A 1076 11.39 -10.40 34.57
C LEU A 1076 9.95 -10.27 34.05
N ILE A 1077 9.10 -9.66 34.87
CA ILE A 1077 7.65 -9.63 34.64
C ILE A 1077 7.17 -8.19 34.75
N HIS A 1078 6.38 -7.78 33.76
CA HIS A 1078 5.53 -6.59 33.81
C HIS A 1078 4.09 -6.99 34.09
N TYR A 1079 3.50 -6.29 35.04
CA TYR A 1079 2.13 -6.48 35.46
C TYR A 1079 1.39 -5.14 35.42
N GLU A 1080 0.25 -5.14 34.74
CA GLU A 1080 -0.63 -3.97 34.66
C GLU A 1080 -2.05 -4.33 35.11
N LYS A 1081 -2.51 -3.66 36.17
CA LYS A 1081 -3.92 -3.72 36.61
C LYS A 1081 -4.40 -2.35 37.03
N GLU A 1082 -5.52 -1.92 36.44
CA GLU A 1082 -6.30 -0.74 36.85
C GLU A 1082 -5.43 0.52 37.04
N LYS A 1083 -4.61 0.86 36.04
CA LYS A 1083 -3.68 2.01 36.02
C LYS A 1083 -2.49 1.93 36.99
N SER A 1084 -2.29 0.81 37.68
CA SER A 1084 -1.10 0.54 38.46
C SER A 1084 -0.18 -0.43 37.73
N THR A 1085 1.06 -0.01 37.52
CA THR A 1085 2.11 -0.81 36.91
C THR A 1085 3.04 -1.35 37.98
N ARG A 1086 3.25 -2.67 38.02
CA ARG A 1086 4.27 -3.30 38.86
C ARG A 1086 5.25 -4.08 38.00
N TRP A 1087 6.49 -4.07 38.44
CA TRP A 1087 7.58 -4.79 37.80
C TRP A 1087 8.21 -5.72 38.84
N TYR A 1088 8.51 -6.95 38.45
CA TYR A 1088 9.14 -7.94 39.32
C TYR A 1088 10.50 -8.34 38.74
N GLY A 1089 11.57 -8.16 39.53
CA GLY A 1089 12.81 -8.92 39.34
C GLY A 1089 12.67 -10.35 39.88
N LEU A 1090 13.63 -11.23 39.61
CA LEU A 1090 13.55 -12.64 40.03
C LEU A 1090 13.35 -12.81 41.54
N GLU A 1091 14.12 -12.09 42.38
CA GLU A 1091 13.95 -12.18 43.84
C GLU A 1091 12.57 -11.70 44.32
N GLN A 1092 12.03 -10.66 43.67
CA GLN A 1092 10.69 -10.15 43.98
C GLN A 1092 9.61 -11.14 43.53
N TRP A 1093 9.86 -11.84 42.43
CA TRP A 1093 8.99 -12.89 41.93
C TRP A 1093 8.99 -14.11 42.86
N GLN A 1094 10.14 -14.55 43.35
CA GLN A 1094 10.24 -15.67 44.28
C GLN A 1094 9.47 -15.39 45.60
N LYS A 1095 9.46 -14.13 46.04
CA LYS A 1095 8.69 -13.70 47.23
C LYS A 1095 7.18 -13.82 47.06
N THR A 1096 6.65 -13.96 45.84
CA THR A 1096 5.22 -14.22 45.65
C THR A 1096 4.85 -15.68 45.90
N GLY A 1097 5.84 -16.58 46.04
CA GLY A 1097 5.65 -18.02 46.20
C GLY A 1097 5.33 -18.75 44.89
N ASN A 1098 5.30 -18.05 43.76
CA ASN A 1098 5.04 -18.63 42.45
C ASN A 1098 6.28 -19.22 41.76
N ASP A 1099 7.46 -19.05 42.37
CA ASP A 1099 8.76 -19.54 41.93
C ASP A 1099 9.67 -19.72 43.14
N LEU A 1100 10.29 -20.90 43.27
CA LEU A 1100 11.12 -21.24 44.44
C LEU A 1100 12.55 -21.59 44.06
N HIS A 1101 12.78 -22.07 42.84
CA HIS A 1101 14.05 -22.68 42.44
C HIS A 1101 14.65 -22.08 41.16
N SER A 1102 13.98 -21.17 40.47
CA SER A 1102 14.57 -20.53 39.28
C SER A 1102 15.75 -19.65 39.66
N PHE A 1103 16.70 -19.48 38.74
CA PHE A 1103 17.87 -18.63 38.92
C PHE A 1103 18.10 -17.75 37.69
N SER A 1104 18.80 -16.62 37.88
CA SER A 1104 19.23 -15.76 36.79
C SER A 1104 20.74 -15.75 36.63
N VAL A 1105 21.19 -15.65 35.39
CA VAL A 1105 22.60 -15.49 35.01
C VAL A 1105 22.75 -14.15 34.31
N VAL A 1106 23.76 -13.38 34.69
CA VAL A 1106 24.14 -12.12 34.02
C VAL A 1106 25.60 -12.24 33.62
N ASP A 1107 25.87 -12.29 32.32
CA ASP A 1107 27.24 -12.54 31.84
C ASP A 1107 28.04 -11.25 31.65
N VAL A 1108 28.74 -10.81 32.70
CA VAL A 1108 29.59 -9.61 32.69
C VAL A 1108 30.92 -9.81 31.92
N LYS A 1109 31.26 -11.04 31.49
CA LYS A 1109 32.59 -11.38 30.95
C LYS A 1109 32.63 -11.58 29.44
N LEU A 1110 31.49 -11.72 28.76
CA LEU A 1110 31.42 -11.86 27.28
C LEU A 1110 31.52 -10.54 26.50
N ASN A 1111 32.06 -9.46 27.10
CA ASN A 1111 32.36 -8.18 26.41
C ASN A 1111 33.37 -8.30 25.23
N ARG A 1112 33.81 -9.51 24.88
CA ARG A 1112 34.76 -9.80 23.77
C ARG A 1112 34.27 -10.81 22.74
N TYR A 1113 33.12 -11.44 22.96
CA TYR A 1113 32.52 -12.28 21.92
C TYR A 1113 31.60 -11.41 21.08
N ASN A 1114 31.96 -11.24 19.82
CA ASN A 1114 31.09 -10.67 18.80
C ASN A 1114 30.41 -11.83 18.07
N PRO A 1115 29.37 -12.49 18.62
CA PRO A 1115 28.57 -13.37 17.80
C PRO A 1115 27.97 -12.48 16.71
N SER A 1116 28.24 -12.88 15.48
CA SER A 1116 27.64 -12.31 14.29
C SER A 1116 26.16 -12.01 14.55
N PRO A 1117 25.60 -10.88 14.09
CA PRO A 1117 24.17 -10.54 14.26
C PRO A 1117 23.20 -11.58 13.66
N PHE A 1118 23.74 -12.68 13.10
CA PHE A 1118 23.06 -13.76 12.42
C PHE A 1118 23.02 -15.09 13.19
N ASN A 1119 23.52 -15.19 14.43
CA ASN A 1119 23.41 -16.43 15.20
C ASN A 1119 23.44 -16.18 16.72
N PRO A 1120 22.28 -15.99 17.39
CA PRO A 1120 22.24 -15.76 18.82
C PRO A 1120 21.90 -17.02 19.62
N VAL A 1121 21.91 -18.21 18.99
CA VAL A 1121 21.66 -19.46 19.71
C VAL A 1121 22.92 -19.88 20.45
N PHE A 1122 22.87 -19.71 21.76
CA PHE A 1122 23.85 -20.30 22.66
C PHE A 1122 23.65 -21.80 22.73
N THR A 1123 24.73 -22.52 22.47
CA THR A 1123 24.81 -23.96 22.69
C THR A 1123 25.01 -24.23 24.18
N TYR A 1124 24.64 -25.42 24.67
CA TYR A 1124 24.92 -25.84 26.04
C TYR A 1124 26.41 -25.64 26.42
N GLN A 1125 27.33 -25.83 25.47
CA GLN A 1125 28.76 -25.56 25.62
C GLN A 1125 29.07 -24.12 26.05
N ASP A 1126 28.29 -23.14 25.59
CA ASP A 1126 28.46 -21.73 25.95
C ASP A 1126 28.03 -21.45 27.41
N PHE A 1127 27.21 -22.32 28.01
CA PHE A 1127 26.72 -22.19 29.39
C PHE A 1127 27.59 -22.88 30.43
N ILE A 1128 28.43 -23.86 30.03
CA ILE A 1128 29.28 -24.64 30.95
C ILE A 1128 30.14 -23.72 31.86
N PRO A 1129 30.84 -22.69 31.34
CA PRO A 1129 31.68 -21.84 32.18
C PRO A 1129 30.88 -21.03 33.21
N ALA A 1130 29.65 -20.62 32.88
CA ALA A 1130 28.78 -19.87 33.78
C ALA A 1130 28.19 -20.79 34.87
N MET A 1131 27.74 -21.99 34.51
CA MET A 1131 27.22 -22.99 35.44
C MET A 1131 28.29 -23.47 36.43
N ASP A 1132 29.51 -23.69 35.95
CA ASP A 1132 30.67 -24.03 36.77
C ASP A 1132 31.03 -22.89 37.74
N SER A 1133 30.96 -21.63 37.28
CA SER A 1133 31.26 -20.46 38.12
C SER A 1133 30.25 -20.19 39.24
N LEU A 1134 29.02 -20.69 39.07
CA LEU A 1134 27.93 -20.60 40.05
C LEU A 1134 27.87 -21.82 40.98
N GLY A 1135 28.75 -22.82 40.81
CA GLY A 1135 28.75 -24.05 41.60
C GLY A 1135 27.57 -24.98 41.31
N LEU A 1136 26.83 -24.73 40.23
CA LEU A 1136 25.61 -25.46 39.85
C LEU A 1136 25.91 -26.81 39.17
N GLY A 1137 27.17 -27.14 38.93
CA GLY A 1137 27.60 -28.38 38.27
C GLY A 1137 27.61 -29.65 39.16
N LYS A 1138 27.32 -29.56 40.47
CA LYS A 1138 27.27 -30.72 41.37
C LYS A 1138 26.20 -30.57 42.45
N GLY A 1139 25.06 -31.25 42.29
CA GLY A 1139 24.10 -31.40 43.38
C GLY A 1139 24.67 -32.27 44.52
N GLU A 1140 24.20 -32.05 45.76
CA GLU A 1140 24.66 -32.74 46.98
C GLU A 1140 24.53 -34.28 46.94
N ASN A 1141 23.83 -34.84 45.96
CA ASN A 1141 23.66 -36.29 45.77
C ASN A 1141 24.11 -36.82 44.39
N GLY A 1142 24.88 -36.05 43.60
CA GLY A 1142 25.38 -36.51 42.31
C GLY A 1142 24.32 -36.68 41.21
N THR A 1143 23.12 -36.12 41.38
CA THR A 1143 22.15 -35.94 40.29
C THR A 1143 22.38 -34.58 39.63
N ASP A 1144 22.69 -34.58 38.33
CA ASP A 1144 22.72 -33.38 37.50
C ASP A 1144 21.44 -32.56 37.69
N ILE A 1145 21.58 -31.23 37.80
CA ILE A 1145 20.45 -30.32 37.57
C ILE A 1145 19.97 -30.67 36.16
N GLY A 1146 18.73 -31.17 36.03
CA GLY A 1146 18.21 -31.87 34.85
C GLY A 1146 18.01 -31.03 33.59
N ILE A 1147 18.96 -30.16 33.24
CA ILE A 1147 19.07 -29.46 31.96
C ILE A 1147 19.74 -30.44 30.99
N ARG A 1148 18.93 -31.24 30.28
CA ARG A 1148 19.45 -32.10 29.20
C ARG A 1148 19.78 -31.24 27.98
N PRO A 1149 21.01 -31.31 27.43
CA PRO A 1149 21.36 -30.57 26.22
C PRO A 1149 20.55 -31.07 25.02
N TYR A 1150 20.17 -30.14 24.13
CA TYR A 1150 19.81 -30.43 22.74
C TYR A 1150 20.99 -29.99 21.86
N GLY A 1151 21.42 -30.87 20.95
CA GLY A 1151 22.65 -30.78 20.16
C GLY A 1151 23.00 -29.47 19.44
N GLU A 1152 24.26 -29.40 18.98
CA GLU A 1152 24.86 -28.25 18.29
C GLU A 1152 24.10 -27.88 17.01
N LEU A 1153 23.88 -26.57 16.81
CA LEU A 1153 23.43 -26.00 15.54
C LEU A 1153 24.65 -25.67 14.68
N LYS A 1154 24.82 -26.37 13.56
CA LYS A 1154 25.76 -25.97 12.51
C LYS A 1154 25.01 -25.38 11.33
N ARG A 1155 25.55 -24.28 10.80
CA ARG A 1155 25.05 -23.59 9.61
C ARG A 1155 25.68 -24.23 8.37
N ASN A 1156 24.87 -24.71 7.44
CA ASN A 1156 25.38 -25.13 6.13
C ASN A 1156 25.51 -23.95 5.16
N ASP A 1157 26.15 -24.16 4.01
CA ASP A 1157 26.44 -23.14 2.99
C ASP A 1157 25.17 -22.47 2.38
N HIS A 1158 23.98 -22.95 2.73
CA HIS A 1158 22.68 -22.40 2.33
C HIS A 1158 22.01 -21.55 3.43
N GLY A 1159 22.70 -21.29 4.53
CA GLY A 1159 22.21 -20.45 5.63
C GLY A 1159 21.20 -21.12 6.55
N VAL A 1160 21.07 -22.46 6.50
CA VAL A 1160 20.15 -23.27 7.31
C VAL A 1160 20.86 -23.76 8.57
N ASN A 1161 20.21 -23.59 9.74
CA ASN A 1161 20.66 -24.20 11.00
C ASN A 1161 20.14 -25.65 11.04
N THR A 1162 21.04 -26.64 10.98
CA THR A 1162 20.69 -28.05 11.14
C THR A 1162 21.08 -28.53 12.54
N MET A 1163 20.20 -29.26 13.23
CA MET A 1163 20.54 -29.97 14.47
C MET A 1163 21.39 -31.21 14.13
N GLU A 1164 22.62 -31.28 14.62
CA GLU A 1164 23.36 -32.56 14.69
C GLU A 1164 22.97 -33.33 15.96
N LYS A 1165 22.84 -34.66 15.84
CA LYS A 1165 22.45 -35.59 16.91
C LYS A 1165 23.23 -35.37 18.22
N LYS A 1166 22.54 -34.96 19.29
CA LYS A 1166 22.32 -35.73 20.52
C LYS A 1166 21.37 -35.00 21.46
#